data_AF-A0A3D5TKV7-F1
#
_entry.id   AF-A0A3D5TKV7-F1
#
_cell.length_a   1.000
_cell.length_b   1.000
_cell.length_c   1.000
_cell.angle_alpha   90.00
_cell.angle_beta   90.00
_cell.angle_gamma   90.00
#
_symmetry.space_group_name_H-M   'P 1'
#
loop_
_entity.id
_entity.type
_entity.pdbx_description
1 polymer ?
#
loop_
_entity_poly.entity_id
_entity_poly.type
_entity_poly.pdbx_seq_one_letter_code
_entity_poly.pdbx_strand_id
1 'polypeptide(L)'
;MIYLLQSHLKGDNMNFEYQASVIVPVYNVEQYLRICLDSLVNQTIDKSKMEVLVINDGSPDNSWDICLEYSKKYDFIKIFSKENEGLSATRNFGIKHAKGKYLFFLDSDDYFTPETVKKVTDFFDKVYDEVDLVSYNEVRYKEDEILKPHYRFKMLDHEGVYDLEEYPYLAQTRVNVCVKNIGEDNILFNTTPGFKLEDQEYCNRVLMPKMKMGYCPHGTYMYNKGNETSIMKVYFHAFYLFETSMEYFETLFSTFKDKVPAYFQAMFINDINWRLTDDILYPYHYEGEKFDRAMRRIVDLLNRVDCKTILEHPMVDIYRACYWIKKKENADISLICGDDGLSLMIDGEEAFNQEDITVIGHKPRVEGNIFRMTAFMKSPIFNFLNSEEYTIYAVENGERKKLDTFISVHSHYRAKTITNIFPAFYYSCDLTENSKIRFEIDIKGKTYRTHYWFMPYSGLGLRYVNNINRGRYMIKNKRKYLSVKPATQFAIDSSALFNTVRFAIHPRTALLRLQSINYRKKHRIWLYYDFYTVEKDNGFYQFANDLKHDDGIERYYVLTHEYDNLDSVFTPEQQKHLVKAGSKLHRLLFVCAERIFTAYYGLAPINPFESAKMKYQYEDLLRFRTIYLQHGVLHASLRLNNSEERSQAEEIVVSSPFEVKNYCQNYAYNERELITTGMARYDHIDRNHKPQNRILFAPSWRKYLTTEIKASNWEANEDRIRKSDYYKNFYAFLSDKTLHRKLESSKVFLDIKLHPIIANLKNLFDIDCEYINMVSGDVDVADYKAFVTDFSSYVFDFAYLNRPIMYFVPDYPQFKSGMNHYRDLDLPFDEAFGHMFTDAHKAAECLCEIVDRDFVPEQIYAERMENFYFDFDGNCAENLYKFVVEQDKLFSQQ
;
A
#
# COMPACT_ATOMS: atom_id res chain seq x y z
N MET A 1 17.27 20.29 28.79
CA MET A 1 16.17 19.99 29.71
C MET A 1 16.71 19.24 30.94
N ILE A 2 17.60 19.88 31.72
CA ILE A 2 18.17 19.35 32.97
C ILE A 2 17.83 20.40 34.03
N TYR A 3 16.60 20.40 34.53
CA TYR A 3 16.16 21.15 35.73
C TYR A 3 14.70 20.78 36.02
N LEU A 4 14.42 19.50 36.34
CA LEU A 4 13.10 19.07 36.84
C LEU A 4 13.21 17.74 37.61
N LEU A 5 14.27 17.56 38.39
CA LEU A 5 14.50 16.34 39.18
C LEU A 5 14.44 16.55 40.71
N GLN A 6 13.94 17.69 41.19
CA GLN A 6 13.77 17.92 42.63
C GLN A 6 12.52 18.75 42.95
N SER A 7 11.34 18.15 42.82
CA SER A 7 10.13 18.59 43.54
C SER A 7 9.12 17.45 43.67
N HIS A 8 9.43 16.46 44.51
CA HIS A 8 8.49 15.37 44.88
C HIS A 8 8.01 15.48 46.33
N LEU A 9 7.89 16.69 46.89
CA LEU A 9 7.49 16.90 48.28
C LEU A 9 6.41 17.98 48.49
N LYS A 10 5.42 18.09 47.60
CA LYS A 10 4.26 19.00 47.80
C LYS A 10 2.89 18.44 47.39
N GLY A 11 2.72 17.11 47.35
CA GLY A 11 1.44 16.49 46.97
C GLY A 11 0.34 16.52 48.03
N ASP A 12 0.68 16.62 49.32
CA ASP A 12 -0.25 16.28 50.40
C ASP A 12 -1.15 17.43 50.90
N ASN A 13 -1.12 18.62 50.28
CA ASN A 13 -1.89 19.78 50.73
C ASN A 13 -2.57 20.59 49.60
N MET A 14 -2.89 19.97 48.45
CA MET A 14 -3.72 20.62 47.43
C MET A 14 -5.20 20.29 47.64
N ASN A 15 -5.99 21.32 47.99
CA ASN A 15 -7.45 21.22 48.04
C ASN A 15 -8.01 21.39 46.62
N PHE A 16 -8.43 20.28 46.00
CA PHE A 16 -9.13 20.28 44.72
C PHE A 16 -10.62 20.55 44.91
N GLU A 17 -11.22 21.35 44.01
CA GLU A 17 -12.66 21.65 44.02
C GLU A 17 -13.47 20.45 43.54
N TYR A 18 -12.91 19.65 42.63
CA TYR A 18 -13.54 18.47 42.04
C TYR A 18 -12.65 17.22 42.17
N GLN A 19 -13.23 16.04 41.99
CA GLN A 19 -12.47 14.79 41.84
C GLN A 19 -11.91 14.67 40.41
N ALA A 20 -12.64 15.10 39.39
CA ALA A 20 -12.23 14.99 37.99
C ALA A 20 -12.47 16.29 37.20
N SER A 21 -11.52 16.65 36.34
CA SER A 21 -11.69 17.61 35.25
C SER A 21 -11.57 16.88 33.91
N VAL A 22 -12.62 16.89 33.10
CA VAL A 22 -12.59 16.36 31.74
C VAL A 22 -12.35 17.49 30.75
N ILE A 23 -11.25 17.43 30.01
CA ILE A 23 -10.84 18.45 29.04
C ILE A 23 -11.26 18.01 27.64
N VAL A 24 -12.11 18.80 26.99
CA VAL A 24 -12.68 18.54 25.67
C VAL A 24 -12.28 19.65 24.69
N PRO A 25 -11.24 19.46 23.86
CA PRO A 25 -10.89 20.40 22.80
C PRO A 25 -11.90 20.29 21.64
N VAL A 26 -12.35 21.42 21.10
CA VAL A 26 -13.38 21.49 20.05
C VAL A 26 -12.88 22.31 18.86
N TYR A 27 -12.82 21.70 17.67
CA TYR A 27 -12.53 22.38 16.41
C TYR A 27 -13.16 21.65 15.21
N ASN A 28 -14.16 22.24 14.56
CA ASN A 28 -14.81 21.71 13.34
C ASN A 28 -15.37 20.27 13.49
N VAL A 29 -16.25 20.05 14.48
CA VAL A 29 -16.73 18.74 14.96
C VAL A 29 -18.23 18.70 15.24
N GLU A 30 -19.02 19.62 14.66
CA GLU A 30 -20.45 19.76 14.95
C GLU A 30 -21.24 18.44 14.83
N GLN A 31 -20.83 17.56 13.91
CA GLN A 31 -21.45 16.25 13.67
C GLN A 31 -21.35 15.29 14.86
N TYR A 32 -20.27 15.37 15.64
CA TYR A 32 -19.96 14.39 16.70
C TYR A 32 -20.11 14.96 18.11
N LEU A 33 -20.02 16.28 18.26
CA LEU A 33 -19.92 16.95 19.54
C LEU A 33 -21.08 16.65 20.51
N ARG A 34 -22.32 16.51 20.02
CA ARG A 34 -23.47 16.16 20.88
C ARG A 34 -23.31 14.78 21.54
N ILE A 35 -22.87 13.78 20.78
CA ILE A 35 -22.63 12.42 21.29
C ILE A 35 -21.54 12.47 22.37
N CYS A 36 -20.47 13.23 22.11
CA CYS A 36 -19.38 13.44 23.06
C CYS A 36 -19.91 14.05 24.38
N LEU A 37 -20.61 15.19 24.31
CA LEU A 37 -21.11 15.90 25.50
C LEU A 37 -22.20 15.12 26.24
N ASP A 38 -23.11 14.45 25.52
CA ASP A 38 -24.12 13.57 26.13
C ASP A 38 -23.47 12.43 26.93
N SER A 39 -22.34 11.90 26.47
CA SER A 39 -21.61 10.86 27.20
C SER A 39 -21.06 11.34 28.55
N LEU A 40 -20.71 12.62 28.65
CA LEU A 40 -20.25 13.27 29.89
C LEU A 40 -21.42 13.59 30.83
N VAL A 41 -22.55 14.04 30.25
CA VAL A 41 -23.81 14.20 30.98
C VAL A 41 -24.27 12.88 31.59
N ASN A 42 -24.09 11.78 30.87
CA ASN A 42 -24.51 10.45 31.32
C ASN A 42 -23.50 9.71 32.22
N GLN A 43 -22.37 10.33 32.60
CA GLN A 43 -21.44 9.72 33.57
C GLN A 43 -22.10 9.50 34.94
N THR A 44 -21.81 8.37 35.59
CA THR A 44 -22.40 7.99 36.90
C THR A 44 -21.70 8.58 38.12
N ILE A 45 -20.58 9.28 37.93
CA ILE A 45 -19.99 10.13 38.97
C ILE A 45 -20.96 11.25 39.35
N ASP A 46 -21.01 11.60 40.63
CA ASP A 46 -21.74 12.77 41.12
C ASP A 46 -21.26 14.03 40.38
N LYS A 47 -22.19 14.77 39.77
CA LYS A 47 -21.87 15.98 38.98
C LYS A 47 -21.25 17.08 39.83
N SER A 48 -21.47 17.09 41.14
CA SER A 48 -20.78 18.02 42.06
C SER A 48 -19.28 17.71 42.22
N LYS A 49 -18.83 16.50 41.84
CA LYS A 49 -17.44 16.05 41.91
C LYS A 49 -16.71 16.07 40.56
N MET A 50 -17.36 16.53 39.50
CA MET A 50 -16.79 16.54 38.16
C MET A 50 -17.01 17.91 37.53
N GLU A 51 -16.00 18.41 36.83
CA GLU A 51 -16.17 19.50 35.88
C GLU A 51 -15.77 19.06 34.48
N VAL A 52 -16.40 19.65 33.47
CA VAL A 52 -16.07 19.47 32.06
C VAL A 52 -15.64 20.82 31.50
N LEU A 53 -14.43 20.90 30.98
CA LEU A 53 -13.86 22.09 30.35
C LEU A 53 -13.92 21.90 28.83
N VAL A 54 -14.92 22.49 28.19
CA VAL A 54 -15.09 22.46 26.72
C VAL A 54 -14.46 23.70 26.12
N ILE A 55 -13.44 23.52 25.28
CA ILE A 55 -12.59 24.62 24.82
C ILE A 55 -12.68 24.70 23.31
N ASN A 56 -13.41 25.71 22.82
CA ASN A 56 -13.56 26.01 21.41
C ASN A 56 -12.32 26.72 20.86
N ASP A 57 -11.59 26.04 19.98
CA ASP A 57 -10.34 26.50 19.36
C ASP A 57 -10.59 27.23 18.04
N GLY A 58 -11.58 28.11 18.03
CA GLY A 58 -11.95 28.90 16.85
C GLY A 58 -12.67 28.09 15.75
N SER A 59 -13.58 27.19 16.11
CA SER A 59 -14.37 26.41 15.15
C SER A 59 -15.08 27.30 14.11
N PRO A 60 -15.01 26.94 12.81
CA PRO A 60 -15.73 27.64 11.74
C PRO A 60 -17.18 27.13 11.52
N ASP A 61 -17.58 26.06 12.20
CA ASP A 61 -18.89 25.40 12.10
C ASP A 61 -19.78 25.74 13.32
N ASN A 62 -20.94 25.08 13.45
CA ASN A 62 -21.89 25.35 14.54
C ASN A 62 -21.49 24.72 15.88
N SER A 63 -20.23 24.26 16.04
CA SER A 63 -19.76 23.64 17.28
C SER A 63 -19.91 24.59 18.49
N TRP A 64 -19.69 25.88 18.30
CA TRP A 64 -19.80 26.86 19.41
C TRP A 64 -21.23 27.00 19.94
N ASP A 65 -22.22 26.97 19.05
CA ASP A 65 -23.64 27.03 19.44
C ASP A 65 -24.05 25.80 20.26
N ILE A 66 -23.52 24.62 19.89
CA ILE A 66 -23.70 23.40 20.67
C ILE A 66 -23.06 23.56 22.07
N CYS A 67 -21.83 24.10 22.16
CA CYS A 67 -21.20 24.37 23.47
C CYS A 67 -22.07 25.28 24.36
N LEU A 68 -22.60 26.36 23.80
CA LEU A 68 -23.48 27.31 24.51
C LEU A 68 -24.79 26.67 24.99
N GLU A 69 -25.36 25.75 24.22
CA GLU A 69 -26.55 25.00 24.61
C GLU A 69 -26.29 24.15 25.86
N TYR A 70 -25.19 23.40 25.88
CA TYR A 70 -24.85 22.52 27.00
C TYR A 70 -24.47 23.29 28.25
N SER A 71 -23.71 24.39 28.13
CA SER A 71 -23.30 25.20 29.29
C SER A 71 -24.50 25.89 29.98
N LYS A 72 -25.57 26.19 29.25
CA LYS A 72 -26.81 26.75 29.83
C LYS A 72 -27.63 25.70 30.57
N LYS A 73 -27.47 24.42 30.21
CA LYS A 73 -28.27 23.30 30.73
C LYS A 73 -27.58 22.59 31.90
N TYR A 74 -26.25 22.64 31.96
CA TYR A 74 -25.45 21.87 32.91
C TYR A 74 -24.33 22.72 33.54
N ASP A 75 -24.48 23.09 34.81
CA ASP A 75 -23.55 23.99 35.52
C ASP A 75 -22.11 23.44 35.63
N PHE A 76 -21.94 22.12 35.56
CA PHE A 76 -20.62 21.48 35.60
C PHE A 76 -19.89 21.50 34.25
N ILE A 77 -20.54 21.97 33.17
CA ILE A 77 -19.93 22.16 31.85
C ILE A 77 -19.54 23.63 31.69
N LYS A 78 -18.23 23.89 31.73
CA LYS A 78 -17.63 25.21 31.55
C LYS A 78 -17.10 25.34 30.14
N ILE A 79 -17.46 26.42 29.47
CA ILE A 79 -17.05 26.68 28.07
C ILE A 79 -16.03 27.81 28.01
N PHE A 80 -15.07 27.65 27.11
CA PHE A 80 -14.08 28.66 26.76
C PHE A 80 -14.00 28.78 25.25
N SER A 81 -13.65 29.96 24.77
CA SER A 81 -13.36 30.18 23.35
C SER A 81 -12.06 30.97 23.22
N LYS A 82 -11.25 30.56 22.24
CA LYS A 82 -9.96 31.17 21.90
C LYS A 82 -9.77 31.14 20.37
N GLU A 83 -8.79 31.89 19.89
CA GLU A 83 -8.33 31.78 18.48
C GLU A 83 -7.69 30.41 18.24
N ASN A 84 -7.71 29.91 17.00
CA ASN A 84 -7.18 28.59 16.68
C ASN A 84 -5.65 28.51 16.85
N GLU A 85 -5.18 27.74 17.85
CA GLU A 85 -3.75 27.47 18.07
C GLU A 85 -3.41 25.96 18.04
N GLY A 86 -4.41 25.11 17.78
CA GLY A 86 -4.26 23.67 17.65
C GLY A 86 -4.49 22.89 18.93
N LEU A 87 -4.67 21.57 18.74
CA LEU A 87 -5.10 20.60 19.75
C LEU A 87 -4.27 20.64 21.05
N SER A 88 -2.94 20.61 20.95
CA SER A 88 -2.05 20.62 22.12
C SER A 88 -2.19 21.90 22.96
N ALA A 89 -2.29 23.07 22.31
CA ALA A 89 -2.43 24.34 23.00
C ALA A 89 -3.78 24.41 23.72
N THR A 90 -4.83 23.89 23.08
CA THR A 90 -6.18 23.80 23.63
C THR A 90 -6.25 22.86 24.84
N ARG A 91 -5.61 21.68 24.80
CA ARG A 91 -5.48 20.80 25.96
C ARG A 91 -4.70 21.47 27.10
N ASN A 92 -3.60 22.15 26.79
CA ASN A 92 -2.80 22.89 27.78
C ASN A 92 -3.58 24.03 28.44
N PHE A 93 -4.43 24.73 27.69
CA PHE A 93 -5.36 25.71 28.24
C PHE A 93 -6.28 25.02 29.26
N GLY A 94 -6.84 23.86 28.92
CA GLY A 94 -7.65 23.07 29.84
C GLY A 94 -6.92 22.65 31.11
N ILE A 95 -5.70 22.12 30.99
CA ILE A 95 -4.87 21.71 32.13
C ILE A 95 -4.67 22.87 33.12
N LYS A 96 -4.40 24.09 32.61
CA LYS A 96 -4.18 25.28 33.44
C LYS A 96 -5.44 25.77 34.16
N HIS A 97 -6.62 25.45 33.64
CA HIS A 97 -7.91 25.86 34.24
C HIS A 97 -8.56 24.74 35.06
N ALA A 98 -8.01 23.53 35.04
CA ALA A 98 -8.54 22.37 35.74
C ALA A 98 -8.36 22.49 37.26
N LYS A 99 -9.45 22.24 37.98
CA LYS A 99 -9.55 22.27 39.44
C LYS A 99 -9.89 20.90 40.04
N GLY A 100 -9.93 19.86 39.22
CA GLY A 100 -10.15 18.48 39.63
C GLY A 100 -8.85 17.79 40.06
N LYS A 101 -8.93 16.87 41.00
CA LYS A 101 -7.80 16.03 41.45
C LYS A 101 -7.18 15.21 40.31
N TYR A 102 -8.00 14.82 39.33
CA TYR A 102 -7.60 14.02 38.19
C TYR A 102 -8.00 14.67 36.86
N LEU A 103 -7.13 14.55 35.86
CA LEU A 103 -7.31 15.10 34.52
C LEU A 103 -7.66 13.98 33.55
N PHE A 104 -8.77 14.13 32.84
CA PHE A 104 -9.16 13.29 31.71
C PHE A 104 -9.08 14.10 30.42
N PHE A 105 -8.71 13.43 29.33
CA PHE A 105 -8.72 14.00 27.99
C PHE A 105 -9.73 13.23 27.14
N LEU A 106 -10.63 13.95 26.48
CA LEU A 106 -11.62 13.36 25.58
C LEU A 106 -11.68 14.18 24.30
N ASP A 107 -11.34 13.57 23.17
CA ASP A 107 -11.48 14.23 21.88
C ASP A 107 -12.96 14.38 21.53
N SER A 108 -13.31 15.53 20.94
CA SER A 108 -14.70 15.93 20.68
C SER A 108 -15.45 15.09 19.64
N ASP A 109 -14.75 14.20 18.91
CA ASP A 109 -15.30 13.20 18.00
C ASP A 109 -15.41 11.78 18.60
N ASP A 110 -15.04 11.65 19.88
CA ASP A 110 -15.08 10.44 20.69
C ASP A 110 -16.06 10.56 21.86
N TYR A 111 -16.24 9.47 22.63
CA TYR A 111 -17.09 9.50 23.82
C TYR A 111 -16.67 8.49 24.90
N PHE A 112 -17.15 8.69 26.13
CA PHE A 112 -16.94 7.74 27.24
C PHE A 112 -18.16 6.84 27.47
N THR A 113 -17.94 5.62 27.99
CA THR A 113 -19.02 4.83 28.58
C THR A 113 -19.44 5.40 29.95
N PRO A 114 -20.69 5.19 30.42
CA PRO A 114 -21.24 5.87 31.60
C PRO A 114 -20.44 5.74 32.91
N GLU A 115 -19.69 4.66 33.08
CA GLU A 115 -18.95 4.37 34.32
C GLU A 115 -17.49 4.86 34.29
N THR A 116 -17.00 5.37 33.15
CA THR A 116 -15.57 5.63 32.93
C THR A 116 -14.95 6.54 33.97
N VAL A 117 -15.49 7.75 34.16
CA VAL A 117 -14.88 8.74 35.06
C VAL A 117 -14.86 8.19 36.49
N LYS A 118 -16.01 7.68 36.96
CA LYS A 118 -16.17 7.19 38.33
C LYS A 118 -15.22 6.03 38.64
N LYS A 119 -15.20 5.00 37.78
CA LYS A 119 -14.40 3.79 38.02
C LYS A 119 -12.91 4.08 37.99
N VAL A 120 -12.48 4.92 37.04
CA VAL A 120 -11.07 5.28 36.92
C VAL A 120 -10.63 6.14 38.11
N THR A 121 -11.42 7.11 38.57
CA THR A 121 -11.06 7.88 39.77
C THR A 121 -11.07 7.03 41.04
N ASP A 122 -12.07 6.16 41.22
CA ASP A 122 -12.15 5.25 42.37
C ASP A 122 -10.94 4.30 42.42
N PHE A 123 -10.45 3.84 41.27
CA PHE A 123 -9.22 3.04 41.19
C PHE A 123 -7.98 3.89 41.46
N PHE A 124 -7.87 5.07 40.84
CA PHE A 124 -6.71 5.95 41.01
C PHE A 124 -6.55 6.42 42.46
N ASP A 125 -7.64 6.59 43.22
CA ASP A 125 -7.56 6.88 44.65
C ASP A 125 -6.87 5.75 45.44
N LYS A 126 -7.02 4.48 45.03
CA LYS A 126 -6.39 3.31 45.70
C LYS A 126 -4.89 3.22 45.43
N VAL A 127 -4.43 3.69 44.28
CA VAL A 127 -3.03 3.59 43.81
C VAL A 127 -2.35 4.95 43.69
N TYR A 128 -2.90 5.98 44.33
CA TYR A 128 -2.53 7.38 44.14
C TYR A 128 -1.02 7.63 44.34
N ASP A 129 -0.43 7.00 45.34
CA ASP A 129 0.99 7.18 45.65
C ASP A 129 1.91 6.38 44.71
N GLU A 130 1.41 5.33 44.07
CA GLU A 130 2.19 4.40 43.25
C GLU A 130 2.35 4.86 41.81
N VAL A 131 1.39 5.61 41.26
CA VAL A 131 1.35 6.00 39.84
C VAL A 131 1.00 7.48 39.66
N ASP A 132 1.29 8.01 38.48
CA ASP A 132 0.88 9.37 38.08
C ASP A 132 -0.04 9.36 36.85
N LEU A 133 -0.23 8.18 36.24
CA LEU A 133 -1.10 7.95 35.09
C LEU A 133 -1.82 6.61 35.24
N VAL A 134 -3.13 6.62 34.98
CA VAL A 134 -3.98 5.43 34.85
C VAL A 134 -4.49 5.34 33.42
N SER A 135 -4.18 4.24 32.73
CA SER A 135 -4.78 3.88 31.45
C SER A 135 -6.10 3.15 31.66
N TYR A 136 -7.00 3.21 30.70
CA TYR A 136 -8.27 2.47 30.72
C TYR A 136 -8.63 1.95 29.33
N ASN A 137 -9.67 1.12 29.22
CA ASN A 137 -10.00 0.45 27.95
C ASN A 137 -10.25 1.44 26.82
N GLU A 138 -9.83 1.04 25.60
CA GLU A 138 -10.13 1.74 24.36
C GLU A 138 -10.85 0.76 23.43
N VAL A 139 -12.05 1.15 22.99
CA VAL A 139 -12.80 0.42 21.98
C VAL A 139 -12.82 1.27 20.72
N ARG A 140 -12.28 0.72 19.64
CA ARG A 140 -12.18 1.38 18.34
C ARG A 140 -13.41 1.01 17.53
N TYR A 141 -14.09 1.98 16.94
CA TYR A 141 -15.26 1.72 16.10
C TYR A 141 -15.22 2.54 14.81
N LYS A 142 -15.84 2.04 13.76
CA LYS A 142 -16.13 2.79 12.54
C LYS A 142 -17.57 2.50 12.17
N GLU A 143 -18.40 3.54 12.12
CA GLU A 143 -19.86 3.39 11.99
C GLU A 143 -20.36 2.43 13.09
N ASP A 144 -21.01 1.32 12.73
CA ASP A 144 -21.51 0.32 13.68
C ASP A 144 -20.53 -0.85 13.92
N GLU A 145 -19.34 -0.85 13.31
CA GLU A 145 -18.38 -1.96 13.41
C GLU A 145 -17.32 -1.70 14.50
N ILE A 146 -17.18 -2.65 15.43
CA ILE A 146 -16.06 -2.67 16.39
C ILE A 146 -14.80 -3.22 15.73
N LEU A 147 -13.74 -2.44 15.76
CA LEU A 147 -12.44 -2.77 15.21
C LEU A 147 -11.55 -3.49 16.24
N LYS A 148 -10.49 -4.14 15.76
CA LYS A 148 -9.53 -4.82 16.63
C LYS A 148 -8.89 -3.84 17.63
N PRO A 149 -8.82 -4.20 18.92
CA PRO A 149 -8.19 -3.35 19.94
C PRO A 149 -6.69 -3.23 19.69
N HIS A 150 -6.08 -2.21 20.30
CA HIS A 150 -4.63 -2.06 20.33
C HIS A 150 -3.97 -3.29 20.97
N TYR A 151 -2.79 -3.69 20.50
CA TYR A 151 -2.13 -4.93 20.97
C TYR A 151 -1.80 -4.90 22.47
N ARG A 152 -1.63 -3.70 23.06
CA ARG A 152 -1.38 -3.53 24.50
C ARG A 152 -2.44 -4.15 25.40
N PHE A 153 -3.70 -4.19 24.96
CA PHE A 153 -4.79 -4.81 25.72
C PHE A 153 -4.72 -6.34 25.77
N LYS A 154 -3.75 -6.97 25.06
CA LYS A 154 -3.40 -8.38 25.28
C LYS A 154 -2.51 -8.59 26.50
N MET A 155 -1.87 -7.53 26.99
CA MET A 155 -0.95 -7.54 28.15
C MET A 155 -1.57 -6.84 29.36
N LEU A 156 -2.46 -5.86 29.14
CA LEU A 156 -3.31 -5.28 30.18
C LEU A 156 -4.49 -6.21 30.50
N ASP A 157 -4.19 -7.28 31.24
CA ASP A 157 -5.09 -8.40 31.51
C ASP A 157 -5.82 -8.33 32.87
N HIS A 158 -5.41 -7.45 33.80
CA HIS A 158 -6.05 -7.28 35.10
C HIS A 158 -6.00 -5.83 35.62
N GLU A 159 -6.95 -5.43 36.46
CA GLU A 159 -6.87 -4.13 37.17
C GLU A 159 -5.65 -4.11 38.10
N GLY A 160 -4.79 -3.09 38.01
CA GLY A 160 -3.57 -3.05 38.81
C GLY A 160 -2.54 -2.01 38.37
N VAL A 161 -1.39 -2.03 39.04
CA VAL A 161 -0.21 -1.22 38.71
C VAL A 161 0.78 -2.09 37.94
N TYR A 162 1.17 -1.63 36.76
CA TYR A 162 2.15 -2.28 35.91
C TYR A 162 3.49 -1.55 35.99
N ASP A 163 4.53 -2.28 36.38
CA ASP A 163 5.92 -1.79 36.32
C ASP A 163 6.40 -1.82 34.87
N LEU A 164 6.86 -0.68 34.35
CA LEU A 164 7.20 -0.56 32.94
C LEU A 164 8.54 -1.22 32.58
N GLU A 165 9.38 -1.56 33.55
CA GLU A 165 10.55 -2.41 33.30
C GLU A 165 10.18 -3.89 33.19
N GLU A 166 9.18 -4.34 33.95
CA GLU A 166 8.64 -5.71 33.85
C GLU A 166 7.72 -5.88 32.62
N TYR A 167 6.99 -4.82 32.25
CA TYR A 167 6.04 -4.80 31.13
C TYR A 167 6.42 -3.73 30.07
N PRO A 168 7.59 -3.84 29.43
CA PRO A 168 8.12 -2.79 28.55
C PRO A 168 7.29 -2.58 27.27
N TYR A 169 6.50 -3.57 26.86
CA TYR A 169 5.80 -3.55 25.58
C TYR A 169 4.41 -2.88 25.61
N LEU A 170 3.98 -2.33 26.75
CA LEU A 170 2.63 -1.75 26.92
C LEU A 170 2.34 -0.52 26.02
N ALA A 171 3.37 0.22 25.62
CA ALA A 171 3.31 1.36 24.68
C ALA A 171 2.06 2.26 24.83
N GLN A 172 2.06 3.17 25.81
CA GLN A 172 0.98 4.15 26.00
C GLN A 172 1.13 5.32 25.02
N THR A 173 0.51 5.21 23.84
CA THR A 173 0.70 6.16 22.73
C THR A 173 -0.48 7.12 22.49
N ARG A 174 -1.51 7.07 23.34
CA ARG A 174 -2.75 7.86 23.19
C ARG A 174 -3.25 8.41 24.51
N VAL A 175 -4.18 9.35 24.45
CA VAL A 175 -4.77 10.02 25.62
C VAL A 175 -5.97 9.29 26.25
N ASN A 176 -6.12 7.98 26.06
CA ASN A 176 -7.07 7.15 26.84
C ASN A 176 -6.58 6.94 28.29
N VAL A 177 -6.28 8.04 28.96
CA VAL A 177 -5.54 8.11 30.22
C VAL A 177 -6.17 9.12 31.16
N CYS A 178 -6.02 8.85 32.44
CA CYS A 178 -6.34 9.74 33.53
C CYS A 178 -5.03 10.09 34.25
N VAL A 179 -4.74 11.37 34.39
CA VAL A 179 -3.46 11.87 34.92
C VAL A 179 -3.68 12.58 36.24
N LYS A 180 -2.75 12.41 37.18
CA LYS A 180 -2.77 13.13 38.45
C LYS A 180 -2.58 14.64 38.21
N ASN A 181 -3.47 15.46 38.76
CA ASN A 181 -3.29 16.90 38.73
C ASN A 181 -2.28 17.31 39.81
N ILE A 182 -1.17 17.94 39.41
CA ILE A 182 -0.15 18.49 40.32
C ILE A 182 -0.11 20.03 40.33
N GLY A 183 -1.19 20.67 39.89
CA GLY A 183 -1.35 22.13 39.92
C GLY A 183 -0.51 22.84 38.86
N GLU A 184 0.20 23.90 39.25
CA GLU A 184 1.04 24.70 38.34
C GLU A 184 2.21 23.90 37.75
N ASP A 185 2.63 22.82 38.43
CA ASP A 185 3.73 21.95 38.01
C ASP A 185 3.31 20.89 36.97
N ASN A 186 2.05 20.90 36.51
CA ASN A 186 1.55 19.93 35.54
C ASN A 186 2.41 19.90 34.26
N ILE A 187 2.69 18.68 33.79
CA ILE A 187 3.25 18.49 32.46
C ILE A 187 2.25 19.00 31.43
N LEU A 188 2.76 19.70 30.42
CA LEU A 188 1.98 20.24 29.30
C LEU A 188 2.37 19.52 28.00
N PHE A 189 1.39 19.35 27.12
CA PHE A 189 1.58 18.82 25.76
C PHE A 189 2.54 19.70 24.96
N ASN A 190 3.35 19.07 24.12
CA ASN A 190 4.22 19.78 23.19
C ASN A 190 3.38 20.57 22.15
N THR A 191 3.66 21.87 22.03
CA THR A 191 2.97 22.81 21.12
C THR A 191 3.84 23.22 19.92
N THR A 192 5.01 22.61 19.75
CA THR A 192 5.88 22.87 18.60
C THR A 192 5.11 22.63 17.30
N PRO A 193 5.02 23.64 16.41
CA PRO A 193 4.31 23.49 15.13
C PRO A 193 4.81 22.28 14.34
N GLY A 194 3.89 21.46 13.85
CA GLY A 194 4.22 20.28 13.05
C GLY A 194 4.58 19.01 13.85
N PHE A 195 4.74 19.08 15.18
CA PHE A 195 4.90 17.89 16.01
C PHE A 195 3.60 17.05 16.00
N LYS A 196 3.70 15.74 15.75
CA LYS A 196 2.54 14.81 15.67
C LYS A 196 2.65 13.57 16.57
N LEU A 197 3.57 13.60 17.54
CA LEU A 197 3.73 12.56 18.57
C LEU A 197 3.38 13.09 19.96
N GLU A 198 2.57 14.15 20.04
CA GLU A 198 2.23 14.90 21.26
C GLU A 198 1.61 14.03 22.34
N ASP A 199 0.72 13.11 21.98
CA ASP A 199 0.06 12.20 22.93
C ASP A 199 1.08 11.26 23.59
N GLN A 200 1.94 10.67 22.77
CA GLN A 200 2.97 9.74 23.22
C GLN A 200 4.04 10.47 24.03
N GLU A 201 4.47 11.65 23.58
CA GLU A 201 5.45 12.47 24.29
C GLU A 201 4.94 12.89 25.67
N TYR A 202 3.68 13.34 25.74
CA TYR A 202 3.00 13.68 26.98
C TYR A 202 2.94 12.50 27.94
N CYS A 203 2.41 11.35 27.49
CA CYS A 203 2.31 10.15 28.32
C CYS A 203 3.68 9.69 28.83
N ASN A 204 4.71 9.72 27.98
CA ASN A 204 6.06 9.31 28.35
C ASN A 204 6.65 10.21 29.43
N ARG A 205 6.45 11.54 29.35
CA ARG A 205 6.91 12.45 30.41
C ARG A 205 6.17 12.27 31.73
N VAL A 206 4.88 11.94 31.69
CA VAL A 206 4.10 11.65 32.91
C VAL A 206 4.54 10.34 33.56
N LEU A 207 4.86 9.32 32.76
CA LEU A 207 5.26 8.00 33.28
C LEU A 207 6.72 7.95 33.75
N MET A 208 7.60 8.78 33.19
CA MET A 208 9.04 8.75 33.44
C MET A 208 9.47 8.82 34.91
N PRO A 209 8.85 9.62 35.80
CA PRO A 209 9.31 9.73 37.19
C PRO A 209 9.14 8.43 38.00
N LYS A 210 8.04 7.69 37.78
CA LYS A 210 7.71 6.49 38.56
C LYS A 210 7.94 5.19 37.81
N MET A 211 8.04 5.23 36.48
CA MET A 211 8.12 4.04 35.62
C MET A 211 7.02 3.01 35.90
N LYS A 212 5.84 3.49 36.31
CA LYS A 212 4.67 2.67 36.66
C LYS A 212 3.42 3.28 36.07
N MET A 213 2.55 2.40 35.54
CA MET A 213 1.27 2.78 34.95
C MET A 213 0.14 2.02 35.65
N GLY A 214 -0.88 2.73 36.11
CA GLY A 214 -2.10 2.08 36.57
C GLY A 214 -2.97 1.67 35.39
N TYR A 215 -3.75 0.60 35.53
CA TYR A 215 -4.74 0.21 34.53
C TYR A 215 -6.07 -0.13 35.19
N CYS A 216 -7.13 0.53 34.71
CA CYS A 216 -8.52 0.27 35.12
C CYS A 216 -9.33 -0.27 33.93
N PRO A 217 -9.73 -1.56 33.93
CA PRO A 217 -10.51 -2.16 32.85
C PRO A 217 -12.00 -1.75 32.89
N HIS A 218 -12.44 -1.07 33.95
CA HIS A 218 -13.85 -0.74 34.17
C HIS A 218 -14.29 0.61 33.60
N GLY A 219 -13.36 1.41 33.04
CA GLY A 219 -13.67 2.57 32.22
C GLY A 219 -13.36 2.30 30.75
N THR A 220 -14.11 2.92 29.83
CA THR A 220 -13.92 2.73 28.38
C THR A 220 -13.99 4.05 27.60
N TYR A 221 -12.96 4.27 26.78
CA TYR A 221 -12.84 5.27 25.75
C TYR A 221 -13.35 4.71 24.42
N MET A 222 -14.36 5.34 23.82
CA MET A 222 -14.91 4.93 22.52
C MET A 222 -14.28 5.77 21.42
N TYR A 223 -13.30 5.19 20.72
CA TYR A 223 -12.47 5.87 19.72
C TYR A 223 -13.02 5.72 18.30
N ASN A 224 -13.43 6.83 17.70
CA ASN A 224 -14.01 6.95 16.38
C ASN A 224 -12.94 6.88 15.28
N LYS A 225 -12.94 5.79 14.51
CA LYS A 225 -12.11 5.61 13.30
C LYS A 225 -12.83 5.99 12.01
N GLY A 226 -14.08 6.46 12.10
CA GLY A 226 -14.88 6.95 10.97
C GLY A 226 -14.56 8.38 10.55
N ASN A 227 -13.91 9.19 11.39
CA ASN A 227 -13.60 10.58 11.05
C ASN A 227 -12.60 10.66 9.88
N GLU A 228 -13.08 11.10 8.71
CA GLU A 228 -12.29 11.20 7.48
C GLU A 228 -11.33 12.40 7.45
N THR A 229 -11.56 13.39 8.32
CA THR A 229 -10.75 14.60 8.45
C THR A 229 -9.50 14.41 9.32
N SER A 230 -9.30 13.20 9.88
CA SER A 230 -8.17 12.90 10.76
C SER A 230 -6.82 13.31 10.17
N ILE A 231 -6.10 14.14 10.92
CA ILE A 231 -4.74 14.65 10.63
C ILE A 231 -3.75 13.50 10.36
N MET A 232 -3.98 12.34 10.98
CA MET A 232 -3.10 11.17 10.84
C MET A 232 -2.92 10.73 9.38
N LYS A 233 -3.97 10.82 8.56
CA LYS A 233 -3.95 10.31 7.18
C LYS A 233 -3.06 11.15 6.24
N VAL A 234 -2.71 12.38 6.62
CA VAL A 234 -2.00 13.34 5.76
C VAL A 234 -0.60 13.65 6.28
N TYR A 235 -0.44 13.79 7.59
CA TYR A 235 0.78 14.35 8.17
C TYR A 235 1.71 13.32 8.84
N PHE A 236 1.37 12.03 8.86
CA PHE A 236 2.24 10.99 9.43
C PHE A 236 3.29 10.46 8.44
N HIS A 237 3.39 11.05 7.26
CA HIS A 237 4.47 10.76 6.31
C HIS A 237 5.80 11.33 6.79
N ALA A 238 6.91 10.65 6.45
CA ALA A 238 8.27 11.10 6.76
C ALA A 238 8.54 12.55 6.34
N PHE A 239 7.89 13.03 5.27
CA PHE A 239 7.95 14.43 4.83
C PHE A 239 7.65 15.44 5.94
N TYR A 240 6.64 15.17 6.77
CA TYR A 240 6.25 16.07 7.86
C TYR A 240 6.82 15.64 9.21
N LEU A 241 6.95 14.34 9.45
CA LEU A 241 7.15 13.80 10.79
C LEU A 241 8.61 13.43 11.09
N PHE A 242 9.45 13.16 10.08
CA PHE A 242 10.75 12.55 10.29
C PHE A 242 11.63 13.33 11.28
N GLU A 243 11.82 14.62 11.04
CA GLU A 243 12.69 15.46 11.88
C GLU A 243 12.22 15.51 13.33
N THR A 244 10.95 15.86 13.53
CA THR A 244 10.35 15.98 14.86
C THR A 244 10.34 14.65 15.63
N SER A 245 10.14 13.54 14.93
CA SER A 245 10.15 12.21 15.54
C SER A 245 11.55 11.78 15.96
N MET A 246 12.54 11.98 15.11
CA MET A 246 13.93 11.65 15.46
C MET A 246 14.43 12.53 16.61
N GLU A 247 14.17 13.83 16.56
CA GLU A 247 14.55 14.77 17.63
C GLU A 247 13.91 14.38 18.98
N TYR A 248 12.66 13.94 18.96
CA TYR A 248 11.97 13.47 20.14
C TYR A 248 12.68 12.27 20.78
N PHE A 249 12.98 11.22 20.02
CA PHE A 249 13.63 10.02 20.56
C PHE A 249 15.09 10.28 20.93
N GLU A 250 15.82 11.10 20.19
CA GLU A 250 17.17 11.54 20.54
C GLU A 250 17.18 12.27 21.88
N THR A 251 16.24 13.21 22.06
CA THR A 251 16.07 13.95 23.30
C THR A 251 15.69 13.01 24.45
N LEU A 252 14.70 12.14 24.25
CA LEU A 252 14.26 11.16 25.25
C LEU A 252 15.41 10.23 25.65
N PHE A 253 16.14 9.67 24.69
CA PHE A 253 17.23 8.76 25.01
C PHE A 253 18.38 9.51 25.69
N SER A 254 18.64 10.77 25.34
CA SER A 254 19.70 11.57 25.97
C SER A 254 19.49 11.82 27.47
N THR A 255 18.25 11.67 27.99
CA THR A 255 18.00 11.80 29.43
C THR A 255 18.58 10.64 30.24
N PHE A 256 18.85 9.50 29.59
CA PHE A 256 19.45 8.32 30.19
C PHE A 256 20.91 8.21 29.76
N LYS A 257 21.87 8.43 30.66
CA LYS A 257 23.30 8.41 30.30
C LYS A 257 23.82 7.01 29.98
N ASP A 258 23.43 6.03 30.79
CA ASP A 258 23.99 4.68 30.72
C ASP A 258 23.08 3.76 29.87
N LYS A 259 21.89 3.45 30.39
CA LYS A 259 20.94 2.54 29.76
C LYS A 259 19.57 3.18 29.66
N VAL A 260 18.98 3.11 28.47
CA VAL A 260 17.58 3.51 28.25
C VAL A 260 16.66 2.43 28.83
N PRO A 261 15.66 2.77 29.65
CA PRO A 261 14.62 1.83 30.10
C PRO A 261 14.02 0.99 28.98
N ALA A 262 13.76 -0.30 29.25
CA ALA A 262 13.24 -1.22 28.23
C ALA A 262 11.91 -0.73 27.65
N TYR A 263 11.08 -0.04 28.44
CA TYR A 263 9.84 0.60 27.99
C TYR A 263 10.05 1.63 26.87
N PHE A 264 11.02 2.55 27.03
CA PHE A 264 11.28 3.59 26.04
C PHE A 264 12.00 3.03 24.81
N GLN A 265 12.83 2.00 24.99
CA GLN A 265 13.38 1.23 23.88
C GLN A 265 12.25 0.59 23.05
N ALA A 266 11.32 -0.13 23.71
CA ALA A 266 10.18 -0.76 23.06
C ALA A 266 9.26 0.26 22.38
N MET A 267 9.09 1.45 22.96
CA MET A 267 8.34 2.55 22.34
C MET A 267 8.95 2.99 21.00
N PHE A 268 10.27 3.15 20.95
CA PHE A 268 10.97 3.48 19.71
C PHE A 268 10.81 2.37 18.66
N ILE A 269 10.99 1.11 19.06
CA ILE A 269 10.82 -0.04 18.17
C ILE A 269 9.39 -0.14 17.64
N ASN A 270 8.39 0.05 18.49
CA ASN A 270 7.00 0.11 18.07
C ASN A 270 6.84 1.16 16.97
N ASP A 271 7.30 2.39 17.24
CA ASP A 271 7.13 3.56 16.38
C ASP A 271 7.82 3.43 15.01
N ILE A 272 9.05 2.95 14.94
CA ILE A 272 9.72 2.73 13.65
C ILE A 272 9.14 1.52 12.89
N ASN A 273 8.71 0.47 13.60
CA ASN A 273 8.24 -0.76 12.96
C ASN A 273 6.91 -0.57 12.23
N TRP A 274 5.93 0.09 12.85
CA TRP A 274 4.64 0.32 12.18
C TRP A 274 4.78 1.31 11.02
N ARG A 275 5.62 2.36 11.17
CA ARG A 275 5.90 3.33 10.11
C ARG A 275 6.70 2.75 8.94
N LEU A 276 7.56 1.77 9.20
CA LEU A 276 8.23 1.00 8.14
C LEU A 276 7.21 0.18 7.34
N THR A 277 6.27 -0.48 8.01
CA THR A 277 5.23 -1.28 7.36
C THR A 277 4.35 -0.44 6.44
N ASP A 278 3.97 0.76 6.88
CA ASP A 278 3.12 1.67 6.09
C ASP A 278 3.91 2.52 5.08
N ASP A 279 5.25 2.35 5.02
CA ASP A 279 6.15 3.06 4.10
C ASP A 279 6.17 4.59 4.32
N ILE A 280 6.16 4.98 5.59
CA ILE A 280 6.12 6.38 6.04
C ILE A 280 7.26 6.74 7.00
N LEU A 281 8.20 5.81 7.26
CA LEU A 281 9.34 6.02 8.14
C LEU A 281 10.46 6.82 7.47
N TYR A 282 10.89 6.40 6.29
CA TYR A 282 12.13 6.91 5.69
C TYR A 282 11.89 8.17 4.84
N PRO A 283 12.73 9.21 4.96
CA PRO A 283 12.54 10.49 4.28
C PRO A 283 13.16 10.45 2.87
N TYR A 284 12.58 9.67 1.97
CA TYR A 284 13.09 9.47 0.59
C TYR A 284 13.12 10.72 -0.30
N HIS A 285 12.57 11.83 0.18
CA HIS A 285 12.67 13.14 -0.45
C HIS A 285 14.00 13.84 -0.10
N TYR A 286 14.82 13.27 0.78
CA TYR A 286 16.19 13.69 0.99
C TYR A 286 17.11 13.00 -0.02
N GLU A 287 18.12 13.74 -0.48
CA GLU A 287 19.11 13.26 -1.43
C GLU A 287 20.53 13.35 -0.83
N GLY A 288 21.43 12.47 -1.29
CA GLY A 288 22.84 12.44 -0.90
C GLY A 288 23.07 12.41 0.62
N GLU A 289 24.00 13.23 1.10
CA GLU A 289 24.41 13.28 2.51
C GLU A 289 23.26 13.54 3.49
N LYS A 290 22.19 14.22 3.05
CA LYS A 290 21.02 14.49 3.90
C LYS A 290 20.27 13.21 4.22
N PHE A 291 20.11 12.32 3.24
CA PHE A 291 19.49 11.00 3.44
C PHE A 291 20.39 10.12 4.31
N ASP A 292 21.70 10.12 4.07
CA ASP A 292 22.66 9.34 4.87
C ASP A 292 22.65 9.76 6.34
N ARG A 293 22.60 11.07 6.60
CA ARG A 293 22.47 11.61 7.96
C ARG A 293 21.17 11.16 8.62
N ALA A 294 20.06 11.22 7.90
CA ALA A 294 18.77 10.74 8.39
C ALA A 294 18.83 9.25 8.78
N MET A 295 19.46 8.41 7.96
CA MET A 295 19.60 6.98 8.25
C MET A 295 20.51 6.72 9.45
N ARG A 296 21.61 7.48 9.59
CA ARG A 296 22.49 7.38 10.77
C ARG A 296 21.75 7.66 12.07
N ARG A 297 20.88 8.67 12.13
CA ARG A 297 20.08 8.98 13.34
C ARG A 297 19.26 7.77 13.82
N ILE A 298 18.66 7.02 12.89
CA ILE A 298 17.94 5.78 13.22
C ILE A 298 18.89 4.72 13.78
N VAL A 299 20.06 4.54 13.15
CA VAL A 299 21.09 3.58 13.60
C VAL A 299 21.62 3.95 14.98
N ASP A 300 21.90 5.21 15.24
CA ASP A 300 22.38 5.72 16.52
C ASP A 300 21.37 5.43 17.65
N LEU A 301 20.07 5.63 17.39
CA LEU A 301 19.00 5.26 18.32
C LEU A 301 18.88 3.74 18.48
N LEU A 302 18.96 2.96 17.40
CA LEU A 302 18.95 1.49 17.46
C LEU A 302 20.13 0.92 18.24
N ASN A 303 21.31 1.54 18.16
CA ASN A 303 22.49 1.16 18.95
C ASN A 303 22.24 1.32 20.46
N ARG A 304 21.26 2.13 20.87
CA ARG A 304 20.83 2.30 22.27
C ARG A 304 19.67 1.40 22.70
N VAL A 305 19.22 0.49 21.83
CA VAL A 305 18.18 -0.50 22.10
C VAL A 305 18.80 -1.90 22.23
N ASP A 306 18.41 -2.65 23.26
CA ASP A 306 18.85 -4.02 23.47
C ASP A 306 18.28 -4.95 22.39
N CYS A 307 19.06 -5.90 21.87
CA CYS A 307 18.59 -6.88 20.87
C CYS A 307 17.38 -7.68 21.38
N LYS A 308 17.37 -8.03 22.67
CA LYS A 308 16.26 -8.71 23.33
C LYS A 308 14.94 -7.95 23.19
N THR A 309 14.95 -6.63 23.43
CA THR A 309 13.78 -5.76 23.28
C THR A 309 13.21 -5.82 21.87
N ILE A 310 14.07 -5.93 20.84
CA ILE A 310 13.65 -6.05 19.44
C ILE A 310 13.06 -7.44 19.15
N LEU A 311 13.73 -8.49 19.61
CA LEU A 311 13.35 -9.89 19.36
C LEU A 311 12.02 -10.28 20.01
N GLU A 312 11.77 -9.79 21.23
CA GLU A 312 10.59 -10.13 22.02
C GLU A 312 9.41 -9.16 21.79
N HIS A 313 9.59 -8.08 21.02
CA HIS A 313 8.54 -7.09 20.80
C HIS A 313 7.32 -7.74 20.10
N PRO A 314 6.10 -7.64 20.66
CA PRO A 314 4.93 -8.42 20.21
C PRO A 314 4.46 -8.10 18.79
N MET A 315 4.81 -6.91 18.26
CA MET A 315 4.49 -6.48 16.89
C MET A 315 5.62 -6.70 15.88
N VAL A 316 6.77 -7.24 16.30
CA VAL A 316 7.95 -7.50 15.47
C VAL A 316 8.11 -9.03 15.36
N ASP A 317 8.07 -9.56 14.14
CA ASP A 317 8.36 -10.98 13.92
C ASP A 317 9.87 -11.17 13.65
N ILE A 318 10.36 -12.40 13.75
CA ILE A 318 11.80 -12.70 13.63
C ILE A 318 12.45 -12.10 12.37
N TYR A 319 11.75 -12.07 11.24
CA TYR A 319 12.23 -11.47 9.99
C TYR A 319 12.47 -9.95 10.11
N ARG A 320 11.56 -9.23 10.78
CA ARG A 320 11.71 -7.79 11.03
C ARG A 320 12.68 -7.50 12.18
N ALA A 321 12.75 -8.36 13.19
CA ALA A 321 13.76 -8.25 14.22
C ALA A 321 15.17 -8.36 13.61
N CYS A 322 15.41 -9.36 12.75
CA CYS A 322 16.66 -9.52 12.03
C CYS A 322 17.00 -8.31 11.15
N TYR A 323 16.00 -7.67 10.52
CA TYR A 323 16.21 -6.44 9.76
C TYR A 323 16.76 -5.29 10.62
N TRP A 324 16.16 -5.06 11.78
CA TRP A 324 16.60 -4.00 12.70
C TRP A 324 17.95 -4.33 13.34
N ILE A 325 18.14 -5.58 13.76
CA ILE A 325 19.39 -6.02 14.39
C ILE A 325 20.56 -5.95 13.42
N LYS A 326 20.36 -6.29 12.14
CA LYS A 326 21.38 -6.13 11.10
C LYS A 326 21.87 -4.68 10.93
N LYS A 327 21.05 -3.69 11.28
CA LYS A 327 21.42 -2.27 11.21
C LYS A 327 22.21 -1.79 12.43
N LYS A 328 22.21 -2.54 13.52
CA LYS A 328 22.98 -2.22 14.72
C LYS A 328 24.46 -2.48 14.46
N GLU A 329 25.29 -1.57 14.93
CA GLU A 329 26.75 -1.70 14.85
C GLU A 329 27.34 -2.38 16.09
N ASN A 330 26.54 -2.48 17.15
CA ASN A 330 26.93 -3.03 18.45
C ASN A 330 26.27 -4.37 18.80
N ALA A 331 25.63 -5.05 17.83
CA ALA A 331 25.09 -6.39 18.02
C ALA A 331 26.15 -7.44 17.64
N ASP A 332 26.36 -8.45 18.50
CA ASP A 332 27.17 -9.62 18.16
C ASP A 332 26.29 -10.66 17.47
N ILE A 333 26.56 -10.93 16.18
CA ILE A 333 25.72 -11.79 15.35
C ILE A 333 26.57 -12.90 14.76
N SER A 334 26.19 -14.15 15.00
CA SER A 334 26.84 -15.30 14.38
C SER A 334 25.85 -16.35 13.90
N LEU A 335 26.19 -17.02 12.80
CA LEU A 335 25.41 -18.12 12.24
C LEU A 335 26.17 -19.43 12.42
N ILE A 336 25.64 -20.32 13.27
CA ILE A 336 26.16 -21.65 13.51
C ILE A 336 25.58 -22.61 12.47
N CYS A 337 26.47 -23.22 11.68
CA CYS A 337 26.13 -24.19 10.64
C CYS A 337 26.36 -25.62 11.18
N GLY A 338 25.36 -26.16 11.86
CA GLY A 338 25.38 -27.53 12.40
C GLY A 338 25.07 -28.60 11.34
N ASP A 339 25.23 -29.86 11.70
CA ASP A 339 24.86 -30.99 10.83
C ASP A 339 23.34 -31.22 10.82
N ASP A 340 22.67 -30.89 11.94
CA ASP A 340 21.22 -31.04 12.11
C ASP A 340 20.43 -29.77 11.78
N GLY A 341 21.09 -28.64 11.49
CA GLY A 341 20.41 -27.38 11.18
C GLY A 341 21.27 -26.13 11.29
N LEU A 342 20.59 -24.99 11.24
CA LEU A 342 21.17 -23.64 11.27
C LEU A 342 20.63 -22.90 12.49
N SER A 343 21.53 -22.31 13.28
CA SER A 343 21.18 -21.49 14.45
C SER A 343 21.76 -20.09 14.31
N LEU A 344 20.92 -19.07 14.43
CA LEU A 344 21.30 -17.66 14.48
C LEU A 344 21.46 -17.25 15.95
N MET A 345 22.68 -16.88 16.31
CA MET A 345 23.02 -16.36 17.64
C MET A 345 23.08 -14.83 17.59
N ILE A 346 22.45 -14.18 18.56
CA ILE A 346 22.45 -12.73 18.72
C ILE A 346 22.80 -12.42 20.18
N ASP A 347 23.87 -11.64 20.40
CA ASP A 347 24.43 -11.32 21.72
C ASP A 347 24.65 -12.57 22.60
N GLY A 348 25.07 -13.67 21.98
CA GLY A 348 25.34 -14.96 22.64
C GLY A 348 24.12 -15.86 22.89
N GLU A 349 22.90 -15.42 22.57
CA GLU A 349 21.66 -16.20 22.75
C GLU A 349 21.12 -16.74 21.40
N GLU A 350 20.51 -17.93 21.40
CA GLU A 350 19.89 -18.49 20.19
C GLU A 350 18.58 -17.75 19.88
N ALA A 351 18.59 -16.92 18.84
CA ALA A 351 17.44 -16.13 18.41
C ALA A 351 16.52 -16.85 17.41
N PHE A 352 17.08 -17.77 16.61
CA PHE A 352 16.34 -18.53 15.60
C PHE A 352 17.06 -19.83 15.25
N ASN A 353 16.32 -20.93 15.11
CA ASN A 353 16.84 -22.20 14.61
C ASN A 353 15.98 -22.77 13.47
N GLN A 354 16.61 -23.50 12.55
CA GLN A 354 15.94 -24.12 11.42
C GLN A 354 16.72 -25.33 10.88
N GLU A 355 16.05 -26.48 10.75
CA GLU A 355 16.63 -27.70 10.14
C GLU A 355 16.51 -27.70 8.61
N ASP A 356 15.29 -27.50 8.09
CA ASP A 356 14.99 -27.47 6.65
C ASP A 356 14.69 -26.05 6.17
N ILE A 357 15.30 -25.65 5.05
CA ILE A 357 14.97 -24.38 4.38
C ILE A 357 13.67 -24.53 3.57
N THR A 358 12.79 -23.54 3.67
CA THR A 358 11.50 -23.56 2.98
C THR A 358 11.64 -23.03 1.56
N VAL A 359 11.25 -23.81 0.56
CA VAL A 359 11.12 -23.40 -0.84
C VAL A 359 9.67 -23.02 -1.11
N ILE A 360 9.44 -21.76 -1.45
CA ILE A 360 8.13 -21.25 -1.83
C ILE A 360 7.99 -21.33 -3.35
N GLY A 361 7.16 -22.26 -3.84
CA GLY A 361 6.84 -22.37 -5.27
C GLY A 361 5.68 -21.47 -5.67
N HIS A 362 5.73 -20.89 -6.88
CA HIS A 362 4.69 -19.97 -7.37
C HIS A 362 3.91 -20.46 -8.59
N LYS A 363 4.55 -20.56 -9.76
CA LYS A 363 3.86 -20.87 -11.02
C LYS A 363 4.39 -22.17 -11.66
N PRO A 364 4.12 -23.35 -11.06
CA PRO A 364 4.48 -24.61 -11.69
C PRO A 364 3.63 -24.82 -12.95
N ARG A 365 4.28 -24.92 -14.11
CA ARG A 365 3.62 -25.03 -15.40
C ARG A 365 4.34 -25.98 -16.34
N VAL A 366 3.65 -26.36 -17.41
CA VAL A 366 4.18 -27.21 -18.46
C VAL A 366 3.84 -26.60 -19.82
N GLU A 367 4.86 -26.45 -20.65
CA GLU A 367 4.79 -25.87 -22.00
C GLU A 367 5.34 -26.91 -22.98
N GLY A 368 4.47 -27.55 -23.76
CA GLY A 368 4.84 -28.77 -24.49
C GLY A 368 5.32 -29.85 -23.51
N ASN A 369 6.61 -30.19 -23.58
CA ASN A 369 7.27 -31.15 -22.67
C ASN A 369 8.16 -30.49 -21.63
N ILE A 370 8.14 -29.17 -21.47
CA ILE A 370 9.06 -28.47 -20.56
C ILE A 370 8.32 -28.08 -19.29
N PHE A 371 8.75 -28.61 -18.13
CA PHE A 371 8.32 -28.12 -16.83
C PHE A 371 9.05 -26.81 -16.52
N ARG A 372 8.33 -25.84 -15.97
CA ARG A 372 8.90 -24.56 -15.53
C ARG A 372 8.31 -24.14 -14.20
N MET A 373 9.12 -23.48 -13.39
CA MET A 373 8.70 -22.91 -12.12
C MET A 373 9.66 -21.81 -11.65
N THR A 374 9.09 -20.71 -11.18
CA THR A 374 9.78 -19.75 -10.30
C THR A 374 9.56 -20.15 -8.85
N ALA A 375 10.63 -20.09 -8.05
CA ALA A 375 10.57 -20.32 -6.62
C ALA A 375 11.60 -19.46 -5.88
N PHE A 376 11.39 -19.29 -4.57
CA PHE A 376 12.37 -18.64 -3.69
C PHE A 376 12.54 -19.39 -2.38
N MET A 377 13.71 -19.24 -1.75
CA MET A 377 13.96 -19.78 -0.42
C MET A 377 13.70 -18.74 0.65
N LYS A 378 12.93 -19.13 1.67
CA LYS A 378 12.51 -18.24 2.75
C LYS A 378 13.15 -18.64 4.07
N SER A 379 14.01 -17.77 4.60
CA SER A 379 14.62 -17.87 5.93
C SER A 379 15.19 -16.51 6.36
N PRO A 380 15.14 -16.12 7.65
CA PRO A 380 15.76 -14.88 8.11
C PRO A 380 17.30 -14.90 8.04
N ILE A 381 17.92 -16.08 8.00
CA ILE A 381 19.39 -16.22 8.01
C ILE A 381 20.06 -15.55 6.80
N PHE A 382 19.34 -15.45 5.67
CA PHE A 382 19.87 -14.86 4.44
C PHE A 382 20.19 -13.38 4.59
N ASN A 383 19.65 -12.71 5.61
CA ASN A 383 20.07 -11.35 5.94
C ASN A 383 21.54 -11.29 6.40
N PHE A 384 22.08 -12.39 6.92
CA PHE A 384 23.43 -12.48 7.51
C PHE A 384 24.39 -13.31 6.66
N LEU A 385 24.01 -13.60 5.41
CA LEU A 385 24.84 -14.29 4.44
C LEU A 385 25.08 -13.40 3.23
N ASN A 386 26.32 -13.39 2.74
CA ASN A 386 26.66 -12.87 1.44
C ASN A 386 26.26 -13.87 0.34
N SER A 387 26.08 -13.39 -0.89
CA SER A 387 25.71 -14.21 -2.04
C SER A 387 26.72 -15.33 -2.36
N GLU A 388 27.96 -15.20 -1.92
CA GLU A 388 29.03 -16.19 -2.10
C GLU A 388 29.04 -17.28 -1.03
N GLU A 389 28.38 -17.04 0.12
CA GLU A 389 28.38 -17.98 1.26
C GLU A 389 27.33 -19.09 1.11
N TYR A 390 26.50 -19.03 0.07
CA TYR A 390 25.55 -20.09 -0.25
C TYR A 390 25.45 -20.36 -1.75
N THR A 391 24.99 -21.56 -2.11
CA THR A 391 24.67 -21.93 -3.50
C THR A 391 23.44 -22.83 -3.53
N ILE A 392 22.50 -22.51 -4.42
CA ILE A 392 21.27 -23.28 -4.59
C ILE A 392 21.42 -24.26 -5.75
N TYR A 393 20.94 -25.49 -5.53
CA TYR A 393 20.96 -26.57 -6.51
C TYR A 393 19.56 -27.12 -6.76
N ALA A 394 19.24 -27.37 -8.02
CA ALA A 394 18.18 -28.30 -8.40
C ALA A 394 18.74 -29.72 -8.40
N VAL A 395 17.97 -30.67 -7.86
CA VAL A 395 18.26 -32.10 -7.97
C VAL A 395 17.11 -32.76 -8.72
N GLU A 396 17.38 -33.17 -9.95
CA GLU A 396 16.45 -33.84 -10.85
C GLU A 396 16.86 -35.29 -11.03
N ASN A 397 16.00 -36.23 -10.62
CA ASN A 397 16.27 -37.67 -10.75
C ASN A 397 17.61 -38.15 -10.16
N GLY A 398 18.23 -37.35 -9.27
CA GLY A 398 19.53 -37.62 -8.66
C GLY A 398 20.66 -36.73 -9.18
N GLU A 399 20.49 -36.11 -10.34
CA GLU A 399 21.46 -35.19 -10.92
C GLU A 399 21.34 -33.80 -10.32
N ARG A 400 22.47 -33.24 -9.89
CA ARG A 400 22.55 -31.96 -9.19
C ARG A 400 23.03 -30.86 -10.14
N LYS A 401 22.24 -29.82 -10.32
CA LYS A 401 22.54 -28.65 -11.17
C LYS A 401 22.51 -27.36 -10.36
N LYS A 402 23.58 -26.56 -10.44
CA LYS A 402 23.65 -25.23 -9.83
C LYS A 402 22.63 -24.29 -10.50
N LEU A 403 21.97 -23.45 -9.71
CA LEU A 403 21.03 -22.45 -10.19
C LEU A 403 21.59 -21.05 -10.02
N ASP A 404 21.28 -20.19 -10.99
CA ASP A 404 21.44 -18.75 -10.86
C ASP A 404 20.31 -18.19 -9.99
N THR A 405 20.63 -17.18 -9.19
CA THR A 405 19.71 -16.59 -8.23
C THR A 405 19.55 -15.10 -8.44
N PHE A 406 18.38 -14.59 -8.03
CA PHE A 406 18.06 -13.17 -7.97
C PHE A 406 17.31 -12.87 -6.65
N ILE A 407 17.10 -11.60 -6.33
CA ILE A 407 16.37 -11.21 -5.12
C ILE A 407 14.87 -11.31 -5.39
N SER A 408 14.16 -12.16 -4.64
CA SER A 408 12.71 -12.28 -4.72
C SER A 408 12.02 -10.95 -4.38
N VAL A 409 10.92 -10.60 -5.05
CA VAL A 409 10.07 -9.47 -4.64
C VAL A 409 9.47 -9.66 -3.23
N HIS A 410 9.41 -10.90 -2.72
CA HIS A 410 8.96 -11.18 -1.35
C HIS A 410 9.96 -10.73 -0.28
N SER A 411 11.18 -10.34 -0.68
CA SER A 411 12.18 -9.62 0.13
C SER A 411 11.66 -8.31 0.70
N HIS A 412 10.65 -7.72 0.05
CA HIS A 412 9.79 -6.66 0.59
C HIS A 412 8.78 -7.25 1.60
N TYR A 413 9.30 -7.83 2.67
CA TYR A 413 8.52 -8.55 3.65
C TYR A 413 7.80 -7.56 4.58
N ARG A 414 6.47 -7.44 4.39
CA ARG A 414 5.56 -6.58 5.19
C ARG A 414 5.96 -5.09 5.22
N ALA A 415 6.67 -4.62 4.20
CA ALA A 415 7.07 -3.24 3.99
C ALA A 415 7.31 -3.00 2.49
N LYS A 416 7.30 -1.74 2.05
CA LYS A 416 7.64 -1.42 0.65
C LYS A 416 9.14 -1.34 0.38
N THR A 417 9.98 -1.24 1.40
CA THR A 417 11.43 -1.40 1.28
C THR A 417 11.83 -2.86 1.46
N ILE A 418 12.96 -3.27 0.86
CA ILE A 418 13.58 -4.56 1.11
C ILE A 418 13.98 -4.65 2.58
N THR A 419 13.34 -5.56 3.31
CA THR A 419 13.63 -5.83 4.73
C THR A 419 14.32 -7.16 4.93
N ASN A 420 14.22 -8.06 3.96
CA ASN A 420 14.81 -9.38 4.00
C ASN A 420 15.46 -9.71 2.66
N ILE A 421 16.43 -10.61 2.62
CA ILE A 421 16.97 -11.14 1.37
C ILE A 421 16.43 -12.54 1.18
N PHE A 422 15.56 -12.76 0.20
CA PHE A 422 15.09 -14.10 -0.17
C PHE A 422 15.61 -14.46 -1.56
N PRO A 423 16.53 -15.42 -1.70
CA PRO A 423 17.02 -15.82 -3.02
C PRO A 423 15.93 -16.56 -3.79
N ALA A 424 15.58 -16.01 -4.94
CA ALA A 424 14.71 -16.59 -5.96
C ALA A 424 15.53 -17.21 -7.09
N PHE A 425 14.91 -18.11 -7.84
CA PHE A 425 15.50 -18.76 -9.00
C PHE A 425 14.41 -19.23 -9.97
N TYR A 426 14.79 -19.32 -11.24
CA TYR A 426 14.01 -20.03 -12.25
C TYR A 426 14.53 -21.45 -12.41
N TYR A 427 13.62 -22.39 -12.56
CA TYR A 427 13.95 -23.75 -12.90
C TYR A 427 13.13 -24.24 -14.07
N SER A 428 13.78 -25.00 -14.96
CA SER A 428 13.11 -25.74 -16.01
C SER A 428 13.80 -27.06 -16.31
N CYS A 429 13.00 -28.06 -16.68
CA CYS A 429 13.49 -29.34 -17.16
C CYS A 429 12.59 -29.95 -18.24
N ASP A 430 13.15 -30.88 -19.00
CA ASP A 430 12.42 -31.66 -19.99
C ASP A 430 11.69 -32.84 -19.30
N LEU A 431 10.44 -33.07 -19.69
CA LEU A 431 9.54 -34.10 -19.17
C LEU A 431 9.38 -35.29 -20.13
N THR A 432 10.39 -35.59 -20.94
CA THR A 432 10.49 -36.85 -21.71
C THR A 432 10.35 -38.09 -20.82
N GLU A 433 10.81 -38.01 -19.57
CA GLU A 433 10.63 -39.05 -18.56
C GLU A 433 9.92 -38.53 -17.29
N ASN A 434 9.67 -39.41 -16.32
CA ASN A 434 9.15 -39.00 -15.02
C ASN A 434 10.22 -38.19 -14.26
N SER A 435 9.94 -36.93 -13.95
CA SER A 435 10.87 -36.09 -13.19
C SER A 435 10.52 -36.06 -11.70
N LYS A 436 11.55 -36.26 -10.87
CA LYS A 436 11.55 -36.03 -9.42
C LYS A 436 12.44 -34.82 -9.12
N ILE A 437 11.83 -33.71 -8.75
CA ILE A 437 12.49 -32.41 -8.62
C ILE A 437 12.53 -31.99 -7.15
N ARG A 438 13.71 -31.76 -6.60
CA ARG A 438 13.92 -31.16 -5.27
C ARG A 438 14.99 -30.10 -5.33
N PHE A 439 15.03 -29.22 -4.34
CA PHE A 439 16.10 -28.24 -4.22
C PHE A 439 16.96 -28.53 -3.00
N GLU A 440 18.23 -28.17 -3.08
CA GLU A 440 19.19 -28.21 -1.99
C GLU A 440 19.90 -26.87 -1.94
N ILE A 441 20.50 -26.57 -0.79
CA ILE A 441 21.32 -25.39 -0.62
C ILE A 441 22.58 -25.75 0.15
N ASP A 442 23.72 -25.37 -0.39
CA ASP A 442 24.99 -25.41 0.34
C ASP A 442 25.17 -24.07 1.03
N ILE A 443 25.46 -24.08 2.33
CA ILE A 443 25.78 -22.88 3.13
C ILE A 443 27.10 -23.18 3.84
N LYS A 444 28.12 -22.34 3.62
CA LYS A 444 29.46 -22.48 4.24
C LYS A 444 30.04 -23.90 4.15
N GLY A 445 29.83 -24.58 3.02
CA GLY A 445 30.36 -25.92 2.75
C GLY A 445 29.52 -27.10 3.27
N LYS A 446 28.35 -26.85 3.88
CA LYS A 446 27.40 -27.90 4.30
C LYS A 446 26.11 -27.85 3.49
N THR A 447 25.59 -29.02 3.12
CA THR A 447 24.35 -29.14 2.35
C THR A 447 23.15 -29.29 3.28
N TYR A 448 22.18 -28.39 3.14
CA TYR A 448 20.94 -28.40 3.89
C TYR A 448 19.77 -28.89 3.04
N ARG A 449 18.87 -29.63 3.68
CA ARG A 449 17.65 -30.13 3.07
C ARG A 449 16.63 -29.00 2.95
N THR A 450 15.70 -29.19 2.01
CA THR A 450 14.61 -28.26 1.80
C THR A 450 13.26 -28.97 1.83
N HIS A 451 12.21 -28.18 1.98
CA HIS A 451 10.85 -28.63 1.74
C HIS A 451 10.05 -27.57 0.98
N TYR A 452 9.12 -28.04 0.17
CA TYR A 452 8.20 -27.21 -0.58
C TYR A 452 7.06 -26.72 0.27
N TRP A 453 6.73 -25.46 0.07
CA TRP A 453 5.46 -24.87 0.44
C TRP A 453 4.91 -24.08 -0.76
N PHE A 454 3.60 -24.08 -0.90
CA PHE A 454 2.91 -23.47 -2.03
C PHE A 454 1.77 -22.60 -1.50
N MET A 455 1.60 -21.43 -2.12
CA MET A 455 0.45 -20.58 -1.84
C MET A 455 -0.85 -21.25 -2.33
N PRO A 456 -2.02 -20.98 -1.70
CA PRO A 456 -3.29 -21.58 -2.11
C PRO A 456 -3.64 -21.42 -3.60
N TYR A 457 -3.30 -20.28 -4.20
CA TYR A 457 -3.58 -19.98 -5.62
C TYR A 457 -2.74 -20.80 -6.61
N SER A 458 -1.70 -21.51 -6.18
CA SER A 458 -0.95 -22.42 -7.06
C SER A 458 -1.70 -23.74 -7.35
N GLY A 459 -2.82 -23.99 -6.65
CA GLY A 459 -3.52 -25.27 -6.64
C GLY A 459 -2.83 -26.35 -5.78
N LEU A 460 -1.49 -26.37 -5.72
CA LEU A 460 -0.70 -27.29 -4.89
C LEU A 460 -0.65 -26.90 -3.40
N GLY A 461 -1.08 -25.68 -3.06
CA GLY A 461 -1.18 -25.18 -1.69
C GLY A 461 -2.52 -25.48 -1.00
N LEU A 462 -3.47 -26.10 -1.68
CA LEU A 462 -4.80 -26.38 -1.14
C LEU A 462 -4.78 -27.61 -0.23
N ARG A 463 -5.45 -27.52 0.93
CA ARG A 463 -5.47 -28.59 1.96
C ARG A 463 -5.87 -29.97 1.44
N TYR A 464 -6.77 -30.04 0.45
CA TYR A 464 -7.32 -31.30 -0.08
C TYR A 464 -6.83 -31.65 -1.49
N VAL A 465 -5.98 -30.83 -2.09
CA VAL A 465 -5.45 -31.05 -3.44
C VAL A 465 -3.94 -31.22 -3.34
N ASN A 466 -3.47 -32.43 -3.56
CA ASN A 466 -2.04 -32.75 -3.55
C ASN A 466 -1.44 -32.89 -4.95
N ASN A 467 -2.28 -32.72 -5.99
CA ASN A 467 -1.88 -32.80 -7.38
C ASN A 467 -2.69 -31.83 -8.25
N ILE A 468 -2.02 -31.27 -9.26
CA ILE A 468 -2.65 -30.45 -10.30
C ILE A 468 -2.29 -31.03 -11.67
N ASN A 469 -3.10 -30.71 -12.67
CA ASN A 469 -2.82 -31.09 -14.06
C ASN A 469 -2.46 -29.84 -14.88
N ARG A 470 -1.41 -29.95 -15.70
CA ARG A 470 -0.94 -28.92 -16.64
C ARG A 470 -0.64 -29.60 -17.97
N GLY A 471 -1.43 -29.27 -19.00
CA GLY A 471 -1.42 -30.02 -20.25
C GLY A 471 -1.67 -31.52 -20.01
N ARG A 472 -0.82 -32.37 -20.59
CA ARG A 472 -0.82 -33.84 -20.41
C ARG A 472 -0.06 -34.34 -19.19
N TYR A 473 0.33 -33.46 -18.28
CA TYR A 473 1.18 -33.81 -17.14
C TYR A 473 0.47 -33.58 -15.80
N MET A 474 0.73 -34.48 -14.86
CA MET A 474 0.28 -34.40 -13.48
C MET A 474 1.45 -34.06 -12.57
N ILE A 475 1.31 -32.98 -11.80
CA ILE A 475 2.31 -32.49 -10.85
C ILE A 475 1.81 -32.83 -9.44
N LYS A 476 2.62 -33.54 -8.65
CA LYS A 476 2.32 -33.90 -7.26
C LYS A 476 3.31 -33.28 -6.29
N ASN A 477 2.80 -32.60 -5.26
CA ASN A 477 3.61 -32.13 -4.14
C ASN A 477 3.80 -33.25 -3.10
N LYS A 478 5.04 -33.70 -2.91
CA LYS A 478 5.43 -34.70 -1.89
C LYS A 478 6.18 -34.09 -0.72
N ARG A 479 6.06 -32.77 -0.52
CA ARG A 479 6.74 -31.94 0.51
C ARG A 479 8.25 -31.86 0.35
N LYS A 480 8.97 -32.97 0.22
CA LYS A 480 10.44 -32.98 0.01
C LYS A 480 10.86 -32.94 -1.46
N TYR A 481 9.93 -33.24 -2.36
CA TYR A 481 10.14 -33.20 -3.81
C TYR A 481 8.82 -32.99 -4.55
N LEU A 482 8.89 -32.53 -5.79
CA LEU A 482 7.81 -32.57 -6.76
C LEU A 482 7.96 -33.79 -7.65
N SER A 483 6.85 -34.44 -7.96
CA SER A 483 6.80 -35.48 -8.99
C SER A 483 5.99 -34.97 -10.16
N VAL A 484 6.59 -34.94 -11.35
CA VAL A 484 5.94 -34.55 -12.60
C VAL A 484 5.93 -35.76 -13.52
N LYS A 485 4.74 -36.17 -13.97
CA LYS A 485 4.57 -37.38 -14.79
C LYS A 485 3.55 -37.18 -15.90
N PRO A 486 3.73 -37.79 -17.08
CA PRO A 486 2.67 -37.88 -18.07
C PRO A 486 1.40 -38.51 -17.48
N ALA A 487 0.24 -38.01 -17.89
CA ALA A 487 -1.07 -38.49 -17.47
C ALA A 487 -1.98 -38.61 -18.69
N THR A 488 -2.69 -39.73 -18.80
CA THR A 488 -3.70 -39.91 -19.84
C THR A 488 -4.88 -38.97 -19.60
N GLN A 489 -5.61 -38.62 -20.65
CA GLN A 489 -6.85 -37.82 -20.52
C GLN A 489 -7.84 -38.44 -19.53
N PHE A 490 -7.93 -39.77 -19.52
CA PHE A 490 -8.71 -40.51 -18.53
C PHE A 490 -8.24 -40.25 -17.09
N ALA A 491 -6.93 -40.26 -16.84
CA ALA A 491 -6.39 -40.01 -15.50
C ALA A 491 -6.63 -38.55 -15.05
N ILE A 492 -6.49 -37.59 -15.97
CA ILE A 492 -6.74 -36.17 -15.73
C ILE A 492 -8.21 -35.93 -15.35
N ASP A 493 -9.14 -36.44 -16.17
CA ASP A 493 -10.57 -36.29 -15.92
C ASP A 493 -11.00 -37.03 -14.64
N SER A 494 -10.44 -38.23 -14.40
CA SER A 494 -10.70 -38.98 -13.17
C SER A 494 -10.23 -38.22 -11.92
N SER A 495 -9.05 -37.58 -11.98
CA SER A 495 -8.55 -36.75 -10.87
C SER A 495 -9.43 -35.53 -10.63
N ALA A 496 -9.83 -34.83 -11.69
CA ALA A 496 -10.73 -33.67 -11.61
C ALA A 496 -12.10 -34.05 -11.01
N LEU A 497 -12.66 -35.19 -11.40
CA LEU A 497 -13.92 -35.71 -10.88
C LEU A 497 -13.78 -36.10 -9.40
N PHE A 498 -12.70 -36.80 -9.04
CA PHE A 498 -12.41 -37.18 -7.66
C PHE A 498 -12.26 -35.96 -6.73
N ASN A 499 -11.54 -34.93 -7.18
CA ASN A 499 -11.47 -33.67 -6.45
C ASN A 499 -12.84 -32.99 -6.34
N THR A 500 -13.70 -33.11 -7.35
CA THR A 500 -15.06 -32.55 -7.32
C THR A 500 -15.93 -33.17 -6.23
N VAL A 501 -15.80 -34.48 -5.97
CA VAL A 501 -16.49 -35.16 -4.86
C VAL A 501 -16.10 -34.53 -3.50
N ARG A 502 -14.84 -34.11 -3.33
CA ARG A 502 -14.38 -33.46 -2.09
C ARG A 502 -15.04 -32.11 -1.84
N PHE A 503 -15.56 -31.46 -2.88
CA PHE A 503 -16.31 -30.21 -2.79
C PHE A 503 -17.84 -30.43 -2.76
N ALA A 504 -18.33 -31.68 -2.65
CA ALA A 504 -19.76 -31.99 -2.62
C ALA A 504 -20.51 -31.34 -1.44
N ILE A 505 -19.80 -30.99 -0.35
CA ILE A 505 -20.33 -30.19 0.77
C ILE A 505 -20.79 -28.78 0.35
N HIS A 506 -20.38 -28.31 -0.84
CA HIS A 506 -20.79 -27.07 -1.45
C HIS A 506 -21.46 -27.34 -2.81
N PRO A 507 -22.77 -27.61 -2.85
CA PRO A 507 -23.47 -28.09 -4.06
C PRO A 507 -23.30 -27.19 -5.28
N ARG A 508 -23.29 -25.86 -5.09
CA ARG A 508 -23.07 -24.89 -6.18
C ARG A 508 -21.66 -25.02 -6.77
N THR A 509 -20.65 -25.21 -5.93
CA THR A 509 -19.26 -25.44 -6.36
C THR A 509 -19.15 -26.74 -7.12
N ALA A 510 -19.67 -27.84 -6.57
CA ALA A 510 -19.63 -29.15 -7.22
C ALA A 510 -20.33 -29.14 -8.59
N LEU A 511 -21.48 -28.47 -8.71
CA LEU A 511 -22.21 -28.33 -9.98
C LEU A 511 -21.38 -27.59 -11.03
N LEU A 512 -20.81 -26.43 -10.69
CA LEU A 512 -19.99 -25.66 -11.63
C LEU A 512 -18.74 -26.44 -12.05
N ARG A 513 -18.11 -27.17 -11.12
CA ARG A 513 -16.98 -28.05 -11.45
C ARG A 513 -17.38 -29.13 -12.46
N LEU A 514 -18.50 -29.83 -12.25
CA LEU A 514 -19.01 -30.85 -13.20
C LEU A 514 -19.34 -30.24 -14.57
N GLN A 515 -20.03 -29.09 -14.57
CA GLN A 515 -20.35 -28.36 -15.81
C GLN A 515 -19.07 -27.99 -16.57
N SER A 516 -18.07 -27.44 -15.88
CA SER A 516 -16.80 -27.04 -16.52
C SER A 516 -16.02 -28.22 -17.12
N ILE A 517 -16.03 -29.38 -16.46
CA ILE A 517 -15.37 -30.61 -16.95
C ILE A 517 -16.01 -31.09 -18.27
N ASN A 518 -17.33 -30.97 -18.40
CA ASN A 518 -18.04 -31.40 -19.60
C ASN A 518 -18.00 -30.35 -20.71
N TYR A 519 -18.14 -29.07 -20.35
CA TYR A 519 -18.15 -27.95 -21.29
C TYR A 519 -16.81 -27.86 -22.04
N ARG A 520 -15.68 -27.90 -21.33
CA ARG A 520 -14.34 -27.82 -21.93
C ARG A 520 -13.97 -28.96 -22.91
N LYS A 521 -14.76 -30.04 -22.98
CA LYS A 521 -14.51 -31.15 -23.93
C LYS A 521 -14.91 -30.79 -25.36
N LYS A 522 -15.75 -29.75 -25.53
CA LYS A 522 -16.34 -29.37 -26.82
C LYS A 522 -16.04 -27.92 -27.21
N HIS A 523 -15.54 -27.13 -26.27
CA HIS A 523 -15.44 -25.68 -26.41
C HIS A 523 -14.03 -25.22 -26.05
N ARG A 524 -13.44 -24.37 -26.91
CA ARG A 524 -12.18 -23.66 -26.66
C ARG A 524 -12.53 -22.19 -26.42
N ILE A 525 -12.18 -21.64 -25.26
CA ILE A 525 -12.71 -20.35 -24.82
C ILE A 525 -11.58 -19.35 -24.59
N TRP A 526 -11.69 -18.17 -25.21
CA TRP A 526 -10.85 -17.00 -24.94
C TRP A 526 -11.70 -15.87 -24.36
N LEU A 527 -11.19 -15.20 -23.33
CA LEU A 527 -11.87 -14.09 -22.64
C LEU A 527 -11.06 -12.81 -22.72
N TYR A 528 -11.75 -11.67 -22.85
CA TYR A 528 -11.16 -10.34 -22.98
C TYR A 528 -11.76 -9.39 -21.93
N TYR A 529 -10.90 -8.57 -21.32
CA TYR A 529 -11.27 -7.67 -20.23
C TYR A 529 -10.63 -6.29 -20.39
N ASP A 530 -11.46 -5.26 -20.21
CA ASP A 530 -11.03 -3.92 -19.78
C ASP A 530 -11.62 -3.60 -18.39
N PHE A 531 -11.21 -2.50 -17.78
CA PHE A 531 -11.64 -2.13 -16.43
C PHE A 531 -12.92 -1.31 -16.46
N TYR A 532 -13.68 -1.38 -15.38
CA TYR A 532 -15.01 -0.81 -15.31
C TYR A 532 -15.05 0.73 -15.41
N THR A 533 -13.92 1.43 -15.37
CA THR A 533 -13.85 2.89 -15.52
C THR A 533 -13.44 3.35 -16.92
N VAL A 534 -13.15 2.44 -17.84
CA VAL A 534 -12.77 2.75 -19.23
C VAL A 534 -13.80 2.19 -20.19
N GLU A 535 -14.12 2.96 -21.23
CA GLU A 535 -15.09 2.55 -22.25
C GLU A 535 -14.46 1.57 -23.26
N LYS A 536 -13.25 1.87 -23.75
CA LYS A 536 -12.47 1.01 -24.66
C LYS A 536 -10.98 1.13 -24.35
N ASP A 537 -10.29 0.00 -24.22
CA ASP A 537 -8.83 -0.07 -24.15
C ASP A 537 -8.33 -1.31 -24.93
N ASN A 538 -7.09 -1.73 -24.72
CA ASN A 538 -6.46 -2.84 -25.45
C ASN A 538 -7.28 -4.14 -25.46
N GLY A 539 -8.04 -4.44 -24.39
CA GLY A 539 -8.90 -5.63 -24.33
C GLY A 539 -10.00 -5.60 -25.40
N PHE A 540 -10.65 -4.45 -25.58
CA PHE A 540 -11.66 -4.25 -26.63
C PHE A 540 -11.04 -4.35 -28.02
N TYR A 541 -9.92 -3.65 -28.27
CA TYR A 541 -9.28 -3.64 -29.59
C TYR A 541 -8.80 -5.03 -29.99
N GLN A 542 -8.21 -5.79 -29.06
CA GLN A 542 -7.80 -7.17 -29.32
C GLN A 542 -9.00 -8.07 -29.59
N PHE A 543 -10.07 -7.98 -28.78
CA PHE A 543 -11.29 -8.75 -29.00
C PHE A 543 -11.91 -8.48 -30.37
N ALA A 544 -12.03 -7.20 -30.75
CA ALA A 544 -12.60 -6.79 -32.02
C ALA A 544 -11.78 -7.30 -33.22
N ASN A 545 -10.46 -7.40 -33.08
CA ASN A 545 -9.62 -8.03 -34.10
C ASN A 545 -9.83 -9.54 -34.15
N ASP A 546 -9.72 -10.20 -33.01
CA ASP A 546 -9.70 -11.66 -32.92
C ASP A 546 -11.04 -12.29 -33.34
N LEU A 547 -12.16 -11.58 -33.12
CA LEU A 547 -13.50 -12.03 -33.51
C LEU A 547 -13.65 -12.23 -35.03
N LYS A 548 -12.78 -11.63 -35.85
CA LYS A 548 -12.82 -11.76 -37.31
C LYS A 548 -12.36 -13.14 -37.80
N HIS A 549 -11.72 -13.93 -36.95
CA HIS A 549 -11.08 -15.19 -37.32
C HIS A 549 -11.98 -16.40 -37.03
N ASP A 550 -12.05 -17.33 -38.00
CA ASP A 550 -12.77 -18.60 -37.88
C ASP A 550 -11.78 -19.77 -37.65
N ASP A 551 -11.45 -20.01 -36.39
CA ASP A 551 -10.48 -21.02 -35.94
C ASP A 551 -11.06 -21.99 -34.89
N GLY A 552 -12.38 -21.99 -34.72
CA GLY A 552 -13.11 -22.83 -33.76
C GLY A 552 -12.94 -22.40 -32.29
N ILE A 553 -12.39 -21.21 -32.04
CA ILE A 553 -12.29 -20.62 -30.70
C ILE A 553 -13.47 -19.71 -30.44
N GLU A 554 -14.16 -19.90 -29.31
CA GLU A 554 -15.21 -19.00 -28.87
C GLU A 554 -14.60 -17.84 -28.07
N ARG A 555 -14.88 -16.63 -28.53
CA ARG A 555 -14.35 -15.40 -27.97
C ARG A 555 -15.46 -14.64 -27.26
N TYR A 556 -15.21 -14.21 -26.04
CA TYR A 556 -16.16 -13.41 -25.28
C TYR A 556 -15.51 -12.19 -24.65
N TYR A 557 -16.14 -11.03 -24.81
CA TYR A 557 -15.77 -9.80 -24.11
C TYR A 557 -16.58 -9.67 -22.83
N VAL A 558 -15.89 -9.51 -21.70
CA VAL A 558 -16.53 -9.43 -20.39
C VAL A 558 -16.86 -7.99 -20.04
N LEU A 559 -18.16 -7.68 -19.93
CA LEU A 559 -18.65 -6.35 -19.57
C LEU A 559 -18.48 -6.09 -18.08
N THR A 560 -17.47 -5.29 -17.76
CA THR A 560 -17.17 -4.76 -16.41
C THR A 560 -17.72 -3.34 -16.22
N HIS A 561 -17.77 -2.54 -17.29
CA HIS A 561 -18.38 -1.21 -17.34
C HIS A 561 -19.91 -1.29 -17.55
N GLU A 562 -20.65 -0.33 -16.99
CA GLU A 562 -22.07 -0.17 -17.25
C GLU A 562 -22.28 0.82 -18.40
N TYR A 563 -22.88 0.36 -19.48
CA TYR A 563 -23.12 1.18 -20.68
C TYR A 563 -24.57 1.65 -20.73
N ASP A 564 -24.78 2.95 -20.93
CA ASP A 564 -26.11 3.51 -21.15
C ASP A 564 -26.74 3.01 -22.47
N ASN A 565 -25.91 2.86 -23.51
CA ASN A 565 -26.35 2.36 -24.82
C ASN A 565 -25.28 1.49 -25.51
N LEU A 566 -25.48 0.17 -25.50
CA LEU A 566 -24.56 -0.79 -26.13
C LEU A 566 -24.43 -0.62 -27.64
N ASP A 567 -25.47 -0.14 -28.35
CA ASP A 567 -25.45 0.04 -29.80
C ASP A 567 -24.48 1.14 -30.26
N SER A 568 -24.13 2.06 -29.36
CA SER A 568 -23.15 3.11 -29.63
C SER A 568 -21.70 2.64 -29.57
N VAL A 569 -21.45 1.49 -28.93
CA VAL A 569 -20.11 0.98 -28.59
C VAL A 569 -19.78 -0.29 -29.35
N PHE A 570 -20.75 -1.21 -29.44
CA PHE A 570 -20.60 -2.55 -29.99
C PHE A 570 -21.49 -2.79 -31.21
N THR A 571 -20.92 -3.40 -32.24
CA THR A 571 -21.68 -3.87 -33.40
C THR A 571 -22.65 -5.01 -33.04
N PRO A 572 -23.73 -5.23 -33.82
CA PRO A 572 -24.67 -6.33 -33.56
C PRO A 572 -24.02 -7.72 -33.50
N GLU A 573 -22.92 -7.92 -34.21
CA GLU A 573 -22.17 -9.17 -34.15
C GLU A 573 -21.40 -9.28 -32.82
N GLN A 574 -20.67 -8.24 -32.42
CA GLN A 574 -19.96 -8.20 -31.14
C GLN A 574 -20.89 -8.40 -29.95
N GLN A 575 -22.12 -7.87 -30.01
CA GLN A 575 -23.12 -8.01 -28.94
C GLN A 575 -23.47 -9.46 -28.61
N LYS A 576 -23.38 -10.40 -29.57
CA LYS A 576 -23.62 -11.84 -29.33
C LYS A 576 -22.53 -12.50 -28.47
N HIS A 577 -21.38 -11.85 -28.35
CA HIS A 577 -20.18 -12.32 -27.67
C HIS A 577 -19.93 -11.59 -26.33
N LEU A 578 -20.89 -10.79 -25.87
CA LEU A 578 -20.78 -10.06 -24.61
C LEU A 578 -21.26 -10.91 -23.43
N VAL A 579 -20.49 -10.88 -22.34
CA VAL A 579 -20.84 -11.59 -21.11
C VAL A 579 -20.75 -10.65 -19.92
N LYS A 580 -21.84 -10.55 -19.14
CA LYS A 580 -21.86 -9.73 -17.92
C LYS A 580 -20.87 -10.25 -16.86
N ALA A 581 -20.06 -9.36 -16.30
CA ALA A 581 -19.15 -9.68 -15.20
C ALA A 581 -19.88 -10.33 -14.01
N GLY A 582 -19.24 -11.29 -13.34
CA GLY A 582 -19.82 -12.05 -12.22
C GLY A 582 -20.99 -13.00 -12.53
N SER A 583 -21.52 -13.03 -13.76
CA SER A 583 -22.64 -13.89 -14.14
C SER A 583 -22.32 -15.39 -14.06
N LYS A 584 -23.36 -16.25 -14.03
CA LYS A 584 -23.18 -17.72 -14.06
C LYS A 584 -22.42 -18.17 -15.31
N LEU A 585 -22.69 -17.54 -16.46
CA LEU A 585 -21.99 -17.81 -17.71
C LEU A 585 -20.51 -17.41 -17.61
N HIS A 586 -20.21 -16.20 -17.11
CA HIS A 586 -18.83 -15.77 -16.89
C HIS A 586 -18.05 -16.74 -15.97
N ARG A 587 -18.65 -17.18 -14.86
CA ARG A 587 -18.02 -18.15 -13.95
C ARG A 587 -17.69 -19.48 -14.64
N LEU A 588 -18.57 -19.97 -15.53
CA LEU A 588 -18.32 -21.17 -16.31
C LEU A 588 -17.21 -20.96 -17.34
N LEU A 589 -17.31 -19.91 -18.15
CA LEU A 589 -16.32 -19.57 -19.17
C LEU A 589 -14.94 -19.36 -18.57
N PHE A 590 -14.83 -18.66 -17.44
CA PHE A 590 -13.57 -18.43 -16.72
C PHE A 590 -12.88 -19.73 -16.30
N VAL A 591 -13.62 -20.71 -15.77
CA VAL A 591 -13.06 -22.01 -15.39
C VAL A 591 -12.64 -22.83 -16.62
N CYS A 592 -13.29 -22.60 -17.76
CA CYS A 592 -13.03 -23.29 -19.04
C CYS A 592 -12.03 -22.57 -19.95
N ALA A 593 -11.61 -21.35 -19.64
CA ALA A 593 -10.77 -20.54 -20.52
C ALA A 593 -9.39 -21.17 -20.80
N GLU A 594 -8.93 -21.02 -22.03
CA GLU A 594 -7.57 -21.35 -22.48
C GLU A 594 -6.67 -20.11 -22.51
N ARG A 595 -7.25 -18.94 -22.75
CA ARG A 595 -6.58 -17.63 -22.71
C ARG A 595 -7.48 -16.58 -22.05
N ILE A 596 -6.85 -15.71 -21.27
CA ILE A 596 -7.44 -14.49 -20.76
C ILE A 596 -6.56 -13.32 -21.18
N PHE A 597 -7.12 -12.43 -21.99
CA PHE A 597 -6.52 -11.17 -22.38
C PHE A 597 -7.05 -10.07 -21.48
N THR A 598 -6.16 -9.31 -20.86
CA THR A 598 -6.56 -8.28 -19.90
C THR A 598 -5.65 -7.07 -20.00
N ALA A 599 -6.23 -5.87 -20.04
CA ALA A 599 -5.48 -4.63 -19.93
C ALA A 599 -5.00 -4.34 -18.48
N TYR A 600 -5.30 -5.23 -17.50
CA TYR A 600 -5.01 -5.04 -16.08
C TYR A 600 -4.25 -6.22 -15.47
N TYR A 601 -3.28 -5.91 -14.59
CA TYR A 601 -2.29 -6.86 -14.06
C TYR A 601 -2.81 -7.76 -12.92
N GLY A 602 -3.92 -7.38 -12.27
CA GLY A 602 -4.43 -8.01 -11.06
C GLY A 602 -5.42 -9.15 -11.30
N LEU A 603 -5.63 -9.98 -10.27
CA LEU A 603 -6.68 -11.00 -10.27
C LEU A 603 -8.08 -10.40 -10.07
N ALA A 604 -8.19 -9.33 -9.27
CA ALA A 604 -9.48 -8.74 -8.92
C ALA A 604 -10.31 -8.27 -10.13
N PRO A 605 -9.73 -7.61 -11.15
CA PRO A 605 -10.47 -7.20 -12.35
C PRO A 605 -11.08 -8.36 -13.15
N ILE A 606 -10.43 -9.53 -13.18
CA ILE A 606 -10.85 -10.67 -14.02
C ILE A 606 -11.59 -11.77 -13.25
N ASN A 607 -11.58 -11.74 -11.91
CA ASN A 607 -12.14 -12.81 -11.08
C ASN A 607 -13.68 -12.72 -10.99
N PRO A 608 -14.45 -13.69 -11.52
CA PRO A 608 -15.92 -13.66 -11.49
C PRO A 608 -16.54 -14.07 -10.14
N PHE A 609 -15.71 -14.40 -9.15
CA PHE A 609 -16.15 -14.85 -7.83
C PHE A 609 -16.03 -13.73 -6.79
N GLU A 610 -16.93 -13.72 -5.81
CA GLU A 610 -17.03 -12.69 -4.76
C GLU A 610 -15.74 -12.57 -3.90
N SER A 611 -14.91 -13.62 -3.87
CA SER A 611 -13.60 -13.55 -3.22
C SER A 611 -12.58 -14.49 -3.85
N ALA A 612 -11.29 -14.20 -3.66
CA ALA A 612 -10.20 -15.10 -4.04
C ALA A 612 -10.35 -16.49 -3.39
N LYS A 613 -10.86 -16.56 -2.15
CA LYS A 613 -11.13 -17.83 -1.45
C LYS A 613 -12.14 -18.71 -2.19
N MET A 614 -13.12 -18.11 -2.84
CA MET A 614 -14.08 -18.86 -3.67
C MET A 614 -13.41 -19.37 -4.95
N LYS A 615 -12.57 -18.55 -5.61
CA LYS A 615 -11.77 -18.97 -6.78
C LYS A 615 -10.88 -20.17 -6.45
N TYR A 616 -10.26 -20.20 -5.26
CA TYR A 616 -9.35 -21.27 -4.84
C TYR A 616 -9.96 -22.67 -4.92
N GLN A 617 -11.29 -22.79 -4.88
CA GLN A 617 -12.01 -24.05 -5.03
C GLN A 617 -11.98 -24.62 -6.46
N TYR A 618 -11.40 -23.91 -7.43
CA TYR A 618 -11.33 -24.29 -8.84
C TYR A 618 -9.89 -24.33 -9.41
N GLU A 619 -8.85 -23.99 -8.62
CA GLU A 619 -7.46 -23.84 -9.10
C GLU A 619 -6.87 -25.13 -9.74
N ASP A 620 -7.37 -26.30 -9.35
CA ASP A 620 -6.97 -27.57 -9.97
C ASP A 620 -7.57 -27.78 -11.37
N LEU A 621 -8.63 -27.02 -11.70
CA LEU A 621 -9.31 -27.04 -13.00
C LEU A 621 -8.86 -25.91 -13.94
N LEU A 622 -8.33 -24.80 -13.40
CA LEU A 622 -7.91 -23.66 -14.22
C LEU A 622 -6.71 -24.03 -15.12
N ARG A 623 -6.77 -23.59 -16.38
CA ARG A 623 -5.79 -23.88 -17.43
C ARG A 623 -5.39 -22.67 -18.27
N PHE A 624 -6.09 -21.55 -18.13
CA PHE A 624 -5.83 -20.38 -18.96
C PHE A 624 -4.42 -19.85 -18.74
N ARG A 625 -3.81 -19.34 -19.82
CA ARG A 625 -2.73 -18.36 -19.69
C ARG A 625 -3.30 -16.96 -19.65
N THR A 626 -2.71 -16.13 -18.80
CA THR A 626 -3.08 -14.72 -18.71
C THR A 626 -2.09 -13.91 -19.54
N ILE A 627 -2.60 -13.25 -20.58
CA ILE A 627 -1.86 -12.33 -21.43
C ILE A 627 -2.22 -10.91 -21.00
N TYR A 628 -1.25 -10.21 -20.43
CA TYR A 628 -1.39 -8.83 -20.00
C TYR A 628 -1.14 -7.90 -21.18
N LEU A 629 -2.21 -7.29 -21.67
CA LEU A 629 -2.22 -6.35 -22.78
C LEU A 629 -1.75 -4.95 -22.41
N GLN A 630 -1.60 -4.69 -21.11
CA GLN A 630 -1.33 -3.37 -20.53
C GLN A 630 -2.44 -2.34 -20.78
N HIS A 631 -2.44 -1.27 -19.98
CA HIS A 631 -3.27 -0.07 -20.14
C HIS A 631 -2.39 1.16 -20.39
N GLY A 632 -1.22 0.91 -20.98
CA GLY A 632 -0.11 1.86 -21.13
C GLY A 632 1.19 1.29 -20.61
N VAL A 633 2.29 1.86 -21.09
CA VAL A 633 3.65 1.42 -20.75
C VAL A 633 3.89 1.57 -19.25
N LEU A 634 4.35 0.48 -18.61
CA LEU A 634 4.73 0.48 -17.20
C LEU A 634 6.02 1.26 -16.97
N HIS A 635 5.86 2.52 -16.55
CA HIS A 635 6.97 3.39 -16.14
C HIS A 635 6.97 3.72 -14.65
N ALA A 636 5.84 3.56 -13.96
CA ALA A 636 5.75 3.71 -12.51
C ALA A 636 6.39 2.49 -11.81
N SER A 637 7.21 2.72 -10.78
CA SER A 637 7.85 1.61 -10.08
C SER A 637 6.85 0.88 -9.18
N LEU A 638 6.29 -0.22 -9.69
CA LEU A 638 5.20 -0.99 -9.08
C LEU A 638 5.61 -2.45 -8.82
N ARG A 639 6.89 -2.68 -8.51
CA ARG A 639 7.52 -4.01 -8.34
C ARG A 639 6.69 -4.93 -7.44
N LEU A 640 6.20 -4.41 -6.31
CA LEU A 640 5.40 -5.16 -5.34
C LEU A 640 4.12 -5.80 -5.90
N ASN A 641 3.58 -5.21 -6.97
CA ASN A 641 2.34 -5.66 -7.60
C ASN A 641 2.59 -6.37 -8.93
N ASN A 642 3.59 -5.90 -9.69
CA ASN A 642 3.74 -6.28 -11.09
C ASN A 642 4.88 -7.29 -11.32
N SER A 643 5.71 -7.63 -10.32
CA SER A 643 6.77 -8.64 -10.50
C SER A 643 6.17 -10.01 -10.83
N GLU A 644 6.92 -10.86 -11.54
CA GLU A 644 6.50 -12.21 -11.97
C GLU A 644 5.96 -13.04 -10.81
N GLU A 645 6.58 -12.92 -9.63
CA GLU A 645 6.18 -13.62 -8.42
C GLU A 645 4.87 -13.08 -7.77
N ARG A 646 4.35 -11.94 -8.19
CA ARG A 646 3.15 -11.29 -7.62
C ARG A 646 2.00 -11.23 -8.61
N SER A 647 2.33 -11.00 -9.88
CA SER A 647 1.39 -10.85 -10.98
C SER A 647 0.84 -12.20 -11.43
N GLN A 648 -0.43 -12.21 -11.88
CA GLN A 648 -1.02 -13.38 -12.56
C GLN A 648 -0.69 -13.40 -14.06
N ALA A 649 -0.15 -12.31 -14.61
CA ALA A 649 0.32 -12.29 -15.99
C ALA A 649 1.40 -13.37 -16.16
N GLU A 650 1.17 -14.23 -17.14
CA GLU A 650 2.15 -15.23 -17.58
C GLU A 650 2.91 -14.74 -18.80
N GLU A 651 2.25 -13.93 -19.63
CA GLU A 651 2.81 -13.25 -20.79
C GLU A 651 2.39 -11.78 -20.77
N ILE A 652 3.25 -10.90 -21.27
CA ILE A 652 3.02 -9.45 -21.31
C ILE A 652 3.28 -8.95 -22.72
N VAL A 653 2.31 -8.25 -23.30
CA VAL A 653 2.48 -7.57 -24.59
C VAL A 653 3.23 -6.28 -24.36
N VAL A 654 4.40 -6.11 -24.96
CA VAL A 654 5.27 -4.93 -24.81
C VAL A 654 5.42 -4.19 -26.13
N SER A 655 5.66 -2.89 -26.05
CA SER A 655 5.68 -1.96 -27.18
C SER A 655 7.05 -1.30 -27.42
N SER A 656 8.01 -1.52 -26.52
CA SER A 656 9.33 -0.89 -26.55
C SER A 656 10.46 -1.83 -26.08
N PRO A 657 11.71 -1.64 -26.56
CA PRO A 657 12.88 -2.26 -25.96
C PRO A 657 13.09 -1.85 -24.49
N PHE A 658 12.65 -0.65 -24.11
CA PHE A 658 12.65 -0.20 -22.70
C PHE A 658 11.84 -1.15 -21.82
N GLU A 659 10.63 -1.52 -22.22
CA GLU A 659 9.78 -2.43 -21.45
C GLU A 659 10.41 -3.81 -21.30
N VAL A 660 11.05 -4.34 -22.36
CA VAL A 660 11.79 -5.62 -22.30
C VAL A 660 12.86 -5.55 -21.22
N LYS A 661 13.69 -4.51 -21.24
CA LYS A 661 14.72 -4.29 -20.24
C LYS A 661 14.12 -4.11 -18.84
N ASN A 662 13.07 -3.30 -18.72
CA ASN A 662 12.42 -2.98 -17.44
C ASN A 662 11.83 -4.24 -16.79
N TYR A 663 11.03 -5.01 -17.53
CA TYR A 663 10.40 -6.23 -17.02
C TYR A 663 11.42 -7.31 -16.62
N CYS A 664 12.48 -7.48 -17.40
CA CYS A 664 13.55 -8.42 -17.07
C CYS A 664 14.34 -7.99 -15.83
N GLN A 665 14.71 -6.71 -15.72
CA GLN A 665 15.59 -6.23 -14.65
C GLN A 665 14.86 -5.93 -13.34
N ASN A 666 13.70 -5.27 -13.40
CA ASN A 666 13.01 -4.77 -12.20
C ASN A 666 11.85 -5.66 -11.75
N TYR A 667 11.32 -6.52 -12.64
CA TYR A 667 10.12 -7.33 -12.38
C TYR A 667 10.36 -8.83 -12.47
N ALA A 668 11.58 -9.25 -12.79
CA ALA A 668 11.97 -10.65 -12.86
C ALA A 668 11.08 -11.46 -13.83
N TYR A 669 10.78 -10.90 -15.00
CA TYR A 669 10.26 -11.68 -16.12
C TYR A 669 11.39 -12.25 -16.96
N ASN A 670 11.14 -13.39 -17.60
CA ASN A 670 12.02 -13.89 -18.65
C ASN A 670 11.63 -13.25 -19.99
N GLU A 671 12.59 -12.99 -20.87
CA GLU A 671 12.33 -12.39 -22.18
C GLU A 671 11.29 -13.18 -23.01
N ARG A 672 11.24 -14.52 -22.87
CA ARG A 672 10.23 -15.35 -23.55
C ARG A 672 8.78 -15.05 -23.13
N GLU A 673 8.59 -14.42 -21.98
CA GLU A 673 7.29 -14.06 -21.41
C GLU A 673 6.84 -12.67 -21.92
N LEU A 674 7.66 -12.01 -22.74
CA LEU A 674 7.41 -10.67 -23.28
C LEU A 674 7.13 -10.77 -24.78
N ILE A 675 5.92 -10.39 -25.19
CA ILE A 675 5.44 -10.45 -26.57
C ILE A 675 5.63 -9.08 -27.21
N THR A 676 6.52 -8.97 -28.19
CA THR A 676 6.96 -7.69 -28.78
C THR A 676 6.10 -7.23 -29.96
N THR A 677 4.79 -7.50 -29.93
CA THR A 677 3.88 -7.16 -31.05
C THR A 677 3.33 -5.73 -30.96
N GLY A 678 3.53 -5.05 -29.83
CA GLY A 678 2.89 -3.77 -29.53
C GLY A 678 1.46 -3.92 -29.02
N MET A 679 1.01 -2.93 -28.25
CA MET A 679 -0.36 -2.82 -27.75
C MET A 679 -1.35 -2.57 -28.89
N ALA A 680 -2.50 -3.27 -28.88
CA ALA A 680 -3.54 -3.18 -29.91
C ALA A 680 -4.05 -1.75 -30.17
N ARG A 681 -4.05 -0.88 -29.15
CA ARG A 681 -4.51 0.51 -29.30
C ARG A 681 -3.61 1.38 -30.19
N TYR A 682 -2.34 1.01 -30.41
CA TYR A 682 -1.46 1.77 -31.30
C TYR A 682 -1.88 1.69 -32.77
N ASP A 683 -2.66 0.66 -33.16
CA ASP A 683 -3.28 0.57 -34.49
C ASP A 683 -4.29 1.71 -34.74
N HIS A 684 -4.69 2.42 -33.68
CA HIS A 684 -5.69 3.48 -33.71
C HIS A 684 -5.10 4.89 -33.45
N ILE A 685 -3.78 5.03 -33.36
CA ILE A 685 -3.11 6.34 -33.23
C ILE A 685 -2.45 6.71 -34.58
N ASP A 686 -3.05 7.66 -35.30
CA ASP A 686 -2.51 8.12 -36.58
C ASP A 686 -1.41 9.17 -36.39
N ARG A 687 -0.15 8.75 -36.62
CA ARG A 687 1.03 9.64 -36.61
C ARG A 687 0.94 10.79 -37.62
N ASN A 688 0.19 10.61 -38.72
CA ASN A 688 0.06 11.59 -39.78
C ASN A 688 -1.10 12.56 -39.57
N HIS A 689 -1.90 12.37 -38.52
CA HIS A 689 -3.03 13.25 -38.19
C HIS A 689 -2.53 14.67 -37.96
N LYS A 690 -3.15 15.64 -38.63
CA LYS A 690 -2.75 17.04 -38.54
C LYS A 690 -3.28 17.66 -37.24
N PRO A 691 -2.40 18.14 -36.33
CA PRO A 691 -2.85 18.71 -35.06
C PRO A 691 -3.53 20.07 -35.24
N GLN A 692 -4.37 20.40 -34.28
CA GLN A 692 -4.98 21.72 -34.11
C GLN A 692 -4.02 22.65 -33.34
N ASN A 693 -4.27 23.97 -33.30
CA ASN A 693 -3.47 24.92 -32.51
C ASN A 693 -3.79 24.81 -31.00
N ARG A 694 -3.52 23.65 -30.41
CA ARG A 694 -3.86 23.31 -29.04
C ARG A 694 -2.72 22.56 -28.36
N ILE A 695 -2.59 22.77 -27.06
CA ILE A 695 -1.67 22.08 -26.15
C ILE A 695 -2.53 21.35 -25.13
N LEU A 696 -2.23 20.08 -24.86
CA LEU A 696 -2.92 19.33 -23.83
C LEU A 696 -2.11 19.40 -22.52
N PHE A 697 -2.77 19.69 -21.41
CA PHE A 697 -2.25 19.49 -20.08
C PHE A 697 -3.13 18.47 -19.34
N ALA A 698 -2.58 17.27 -19.07
CA ALA A 698 -3.25 16.25 -18.26
C ALA A 698 -2.41 15.90 -17.02
N PRO A 699 -2.63 16.55 -15.87
CA PRO A 699 -1.98 16.18 -14.62
C PRO A 699 -2.61 14.93 -14.00
N SER A 700 -1.81 14.11 -13.34
CA SER A 700 -2.30 12.96 -12.57
C SER A 700 -2.97 13.42 -11.26
N TRP A 701 -3.90 12.62 -10.74
CA TRP A 701 -4.47 12.87 -9.41
C TRP A 701 -3.45 12.56 -8.30
N ARG A 702 -3.68 13.11 -7.09
CA ARG A 702 -2.82 12.90 -5.91
C ARG A 702 -3.57 12.14 -4.83
N LYS A 703 -3.05 10.98 -4.44
CA LYS A 703 -3.70 10.12 -3.44
C LYS A 703 -3.86 10.80 -2.09
N TYR A 704 -2.86 11.57 -1.66
CA TYR A 704 -2.91 12.28 -0.37
C TYR A 704 -3.89 13.47 -0.37
N LEU A 705 -4.42 13.86 -1.53
CA LEU A 705 -5.40 14.93 -1.69
C LEU A 705 -6.84 14.40 -1.86
N THR A 706 -7.04 13.08 -1.79
CA THR A 706 -8.34 12.43 -1.92
C THR A 706 -8.73 11.69 -0.65
N THR A 707 -10.00 11.26 -0.59
CA THR A 707 -10.55 10.40 0.46
C THR A 707 -11.11 9.13 -0.18
N GLU A 708 -10.81 7.97 0.40
CA GLU A 708 -11.36 6.68 -0.04
C GLU A 708 -12.70 6.42 0.64
N ILE A 709 -13.78 6.43 -0.14
CA ILE A 709 -15.15 6.25 0.39
C ILE A 709 -15.50 4.77 0.47
N LYS A 710 -15.15 4.00 -0.57
CA LYS A 710 -15.27 2.53 -0.65
C LYS A 710 -14.08 1.98 -1.44
N ALA A 711 -13.73 0.71 -1.27
CA ALA A 711 -12.52 0.09 -1.82
C ALA A 711 -12.20 0.53 -3.26
N SER A 712 -11.14 1.33 -3.43
CA SER A 712 -10.69 1.90 -4.71
C SER A 712 -11.58 2.97 -5.37
N ASN A 713 -12.62 3.46 -4.69
CA ASN A 713 -13.39 4.64 -5.06
C ASN A 713 -12.90 5.85 -4.26
N TRP A 714 -12.32 6.82 -4.96
CA TRP A 714 -11.68 7.99 -4.39
C TRP A 714 -12.42 9.25 -4.81
N GLU A 715 -12.60 10.18 -3.87
CA GLU A 715 -13.14 11.50 -4.13
C GLU A 715 -12.17 12.58 -3.68
N ALA A 716 -12.15 13.71 -4.39
CA ALA A 716 -11.29 14.82 -4.08
C ALA A 716 -11.69 15.51 -2.76
N ASN A 717 -10.69 15.88 -1.95
CA ASN A 717 -10.91 16.67 -0.73
C ASN A 717 -10.51 18.13 -0.99
N GLU A 718 -11.51 18.99 -1.19
CA GLU A 718 -11.30 20.39 -1.57
C GLU A 718 -10.42 21.17 -0.58
N ASP A 719 -10.67 21.01 0.73
CA ASP A 719 -9.90 21.69 1.77
C ASP A 719 -8.42 21.31 1.77
N ARG A 720 -8.12 20.02 1.57
CA ARG A 720 -6.74 19.54 1.43
C ARG A 720 -6.08 20.10 0.19
N ILE A 721 -6.80 20.09 -0.93
CA ILE A 721 -6.29 20.59 -2.21
C ILE A 721 -5.95 22.07 -2.10
N ARG A 722 -6.87 22.92 -1.63
CA ARG A 722 -6.64 24.37 -1.50
C ARG A 722 -5.41 24.73 -0.66
N LYS A 723 -5.08 23.92 0.36
CA LYS A 723 -3.91 24.13 1.24
C LYS A 723 -2.62 23.53 0.71
N SER A 724 -2.68 22.66 -0.30
CA SER A 724 -1.55 21.90 -0.82
C SER A 724 -0.59 22.72 -1.69
N ASP A 725 0.66 22.29 -1.75
CA ASP A 725 1.65 22.87 -2.68
C ASP A 725 1.31 22.54 -4.14
N TYR A 726 0.68 21.39 -4.39
CA TYR A 726 0.13 21.03 -5.70
C TYR A 726 -0.78 22.13 -6.23
N TYR A 727 -1.81 22.54 -5.47
CA TYR A 727 -2.74 23.58 -5.91
C TYR A 727 -2.06 24.94 -6.08
N LYS A 728 -1.22 25.37 -5.12
CA LYS A 728 -0.55 26.68 -5.18
C LYS A 728 0.31 26.83 -6.43
N ASN A 729 1.15 25.84 -6.71
CA ASN A 729 2.04 25.87 -7.86
C ASN A 729 1.30 25.63 -9.18
N PHE A 730 0.27 24.78 -9.18
CA PHE A 730 -0.56 24.56 -10.35
C PHE A 730 -1.33 25.84 -10.72
N TYR A 731 -1.94 26.52 -9.75
CA TYR A 731 -2.60 27.81 -9.95
C TYR A 731 -1.62 28.89 -10.41
N ALA A 732 -0.40 28.93 -9.84
CA ALA A 732 0.63 29.86 -10.26
C ALA A 732 1.06 29.68 -11.73
N PHE A 733 1.19 28.43 -12.19
CA PHE A 733 1.51 28.11 -13.59
C PHE A 733 0.40 28.60 -14.53
N LEU A 734 -0.86 28.32 -14.18
CA LEU A 734 -2.02 28.74 -14.99
C LEU A 734 -2.27 30.25 -14.96
N SER A 735 -1.75 30.96 -13.96
CA SER A 735 -1.89 32.42 -13.80
C SER A 735 -0.66 33.20 -14.31
N ASP A 736 0.29 32.52 -14.97
CA ASP A 736 1.51 33.17 -15.43
C ASP A 736 1.25 34.14 -16.59
N LYS A 737 1.62 35.41 -16.38
CA LYS A 737 1.36 36.49 -17.35
C LYS A 737 2.22 36.40 -18.61
N THR A 738 3.35 35.70 -18.56
CA THR A 738 4.18 35.47 -19.75
C THR A 738 3.54 34.39 -20.61
N LEU A 739 3.04 33.32 -19.99
CA LEU A 739 2.27 32.30 -20.68
C LEU A 739 1.00 32.86 -21.34
N HIS A 740 0.20 33.66 -20.62
CA HIS A 740 -1.02 34.27 -21.19
C HIS A 740 -0.73 35.08 -22.46
N ARG A 741 0.21 36.02 -22.39
CA ARG A 741 0.63 36.83 -23.55
C ARG A 741 1.13 35.98 -24.71
N LYS A 742 1.82 34.87 -24.43
CA LYS A 742 2.29 33.96 -25.47
C LYS A 742 1.14 33.21 -26.14
N LEU A 743 0.22 32.63 -25.37
CA LEU A 743 -0.95 31.91 -25.91
C LEU A 743 -1.83 32.84 -26.75
N GLU A 744 -2.06 34.07 -26.29
CA GLU A 744 -2.83 35.10 -27.01
C GLU A 744 -2.16 35.51 -28.33
N SER A 745 -0.87 35.88 -28.27
CA SER A 745 -0.14 36.34 -29.47
C SER A 745 0.04 35.24 -30.52
N SER A 746 0.17 33.98 -30.10
CA SER A 746 0.30 32.80 -30.98
C SER A 746 -1.04 32.18 -31.40
N LYS A 747 -2.15 32.59 -30.77
CA LYS A 747 -3.50 32.01 -30.94
C LYS A 747 -3.52 30.49 -30.71
N VAL A 748 -2.88 30.05 -29.63
CA VAL A 748 -2.78 28.64 -29.22
C VAL A 748 -3.60 28.44 -27.95
N PHE A 749 -4.44 27.41 -27.93
CA PHE A 749 -5.21 27.06 -26.72
C PHE A 749 -4.44 26.07 -25.84
N LEU A 750 -4.50 26.26 -24.53
CA LEU A 750 -4.06 25.29 -23.52
C LEU A 750 -5.28 24.63 -22.90
N ASP A 751 -5.49 23.36 -23.20
CA ASP A 751 -6.60 22.58 -22.66
C ASP A 751 -6.15 21.72 -21.49
N ILE A 752 -6.88 21.82 -20.38
CA ILE A 752 -6.59 21.11 -19.15
C ILE A 752 -7.60 19.97 -19.00
N LYS A 753 -7.12 18.73 -19.10
CA LYS A 753 -7.91 17.52 -18.84
C LYS A 753 -7.61 17.02 -17.44
N LEU A 754 -8.47 17.37 -16.49
CA LEU A 754 -8.39 16.85 -15.13
C LEU A 754 -8.82 15.37 -15.08
N HIS A 755 -8.15 14.58 -14.23
CA HIS A 755 -8.54 13.20 -13.99
C HIS A 755 -9.98 13.12 -13.43
N PRO A 756 -10.80 12.10 -13.77
CA PRO A 756 -12.20 12.00 -13.34
C PRO A 756 -12.43 12.21 -11.82
N ILE A 757 -11.52 11.68 -10.99
CA ILE A 757 -11.55 11.81 -9.52
C ILE A 757 -11.55 13.27 -9.04
N ILE A 758 -10.89 14.18 -9.77
CA ILE A 758 -10.77 15.61 -9.42
C ILE A 758 -11.50 16.52 -10.42
N ALA A 759 -12.24 15.95 -11.38
CA ALA A 759 -12.88 16.71 -12.45
C ALA A 759 -14.01 17.63 -11.94
N ASN A 760 -14.64 17.28 -10.82
CA ASN A 760 -15.62 18.12 -10.12
C ASN A 760 -15.03 19.42 -9.56
N LEU A 761 -13.70 19.53 -9.47
CA LEU A 761 -12.98 20.67 -8.94
C LEU A 761 -12.55 21.69 -10.00
N LYS A 762 -13.04 21.57 -11.24
CA LYS A 762 -12.71 22.52 -12.32
C LYS A 762 -12.94 23.99 -11.95
N ASN A 763 -13.96 24.28 -11.12
CA ASN A 763 -14.32 25.63 -10.68
C ASN A 763 -13.39 26.19 -9.58
N LEU A 764 -12.43 25.40 -9.08
CA LEU A 764 -11.45 25.89 -8.11
C LEU A 764 -10.43 26.84 -8.74
N PHE A 765 -10.19 26.72 -10.04
CA PHE A 765 -9.19 27.49 -10.76
C PHE A 765 -9.87 28.65 -11.49
N ASP A 766 -9.84 29.84 -10.88
CA ASP A 766 -10.31 31.08 -11.50
C ASP A 766 -9.20 31.66 -12.39
N ILE A 767 -9.27 31.40 -13.70
CA ILE A 767 -8.23 31.75 -14.68
C ILE A 767 -8.78 32.81 -15.62
N ASP A 768 -8.19 34.01 -15.59
CA ASP A 768 -8.55 35.15 -16.44
C ASP A 768 -7.76 35.11 -17.77
N CYS A 769 -7.97 34.08 -18.59
CA CYS A 769 -7.34 33.93 -19.91
C CYS A 769 -8.21 33.11 -20.87
N GLU A 770 -8.65 33.71 -21.99
CA GLU A 770 -9.54 33.06 -22.97
C GLU A 770 -8.90 31.89 -23.73
N TYR A 771 -7.57 31.78 -23.67
CA TYR A 771 -6.80 30.72 -24.32
C TYR A 771 -6.51 29.53 -23.40
N ILE A 772 -7.02 29.51 -22.17
CA ILE A 772 -6.89 28.38 -21.25
C ILE A 772 -8.28 27.78 -20.99
N ASN A 773 -8.48 26.51 -21.34
CA ASN A 773 -9.77 25.83 -21.21
C ASN A 773 -9.68 24.64 -20.25
N MET A 774 -10.72 24.44 -19.45
CA MET A 774 -10.94 23.17 -18.76
C MET A 774 -11.80 22.27 -19.65
N VAL A 775 -11.23 21.20 -20.20
CA VAL A 775 -11.94 20.26 -21.09
C VAL A 775 -12.51 19.08 -20.30
N SER A 776 -13.69 18.60 -20.71
CA SER A 776 -14.38 17.45 -20.12
C SER A 776 -14.55 16.33 -21.14
N GLY A 777 -14.39 15.07 -20.70
CA GLY A 777 -14.56 13.89 -21.55
C GLY A 777 -13.24 13.40 -22.17
N ASP A 778 -13.36 12.47 -23.12
CA ASP A 778 -12.20 11.96 -23.85
C ASP A 778 -11.71 12.93 -24.93
N VAL A 779 -10.40 12.91 -25.12
CA VAL A 779 -9.70 13.78 -26.08
C VAL A 779 -8.85 12.89 -26.97
N ASP A 780 -8.78 13.22 -28.26
CA ASP A 780 -7.84 12.57 -29.15
C ASP A 780 -6.47 13.24 -28.98
N VAL A 781 -5.47 12.47 -28.52
CA VAL A 781 -4.10 12.97 -28.35
C VAL A 781 -3.51 13.51 -29.65
N ALA A 782 -3.96 12.99 -30.81
CA ALA A 782 -3.48 13.41 -32.11
C ALA A 782 -3.89 14.86 -32.44
N ASP A 783 -4.94 15.41 -31.82
CA ASP A 783 -5.38 16.79 -32.05
C ASP A 783 -4.42 17.86 -31.48
N TYR A 784 -3.47 17.48 -30.62
CA TYR A 784 -2.63 18.43 -29.88
C TYR A 784 -1.20 18.51 -30.42
N LYS A 785 -0.62 19.72 -30.39
CA LYS A 785 0.77 19.98 -30.83
C LYS A 785 1.82 19.69 -29.77
N ALA A 786 1.47 19.79 -28.49
CA ALA A 786 2.35 19.50 -27.38
C ALA A 786 1.57 18.96 -26.18
N PHE A 787 2.29 18.30 -25.27
CA PHE A 787 1.72 17.70 -24.08
C PHE A 787 2.46 18.10 -22.80
N VAL A 788 1.72 18.59 -21.83
CA VAL A 788 2.18 18.84 -20.46
C VAL A 788 1.56 17.77 -19.57
N THR A 789 2.38 17.13 -18.73
CA THR A 789 1.92 16.11 -17.78
C THR A 789 2.85 16.04 -16.57
N ASP A 790 2.67 15.05 -15.72
CA ASP A 790 3.56 14.75 -14.60
C ASP A 790 4.13 13.33 -14.71
N PHE A 791 3.48 12.34 -14.11
CA PHE A 791 3.89 10.92 -14.12
C PHE A 791 2.74 10.04 -14.67
N SER A 792 2.01 10.58 -15.64
CA SER A 792 0.92 9.88 -16.31
C SER A 792 1.45 8.90 -17.35
N SER A 793 0.88 7.70 -17.42
CA SER A 793 1.16 6.74 -18.51
C SER A 793 0.63 7.22 -19.87
N TYR A 794 -0.23 8.24 -19.90
CA TYR A 794 -0.75 8.84 -21.15
C TYR A 794 0.35 9.48 -21.99
N VAL A 795 1.51 9.77 -21.38
CA VAL A 795 2.69 10.31 -22.08
C VAL A 795 3.21 9.40 -23.18
N PHE A 796 3.05 8.07 -23.05
CA PHE A 796 3.51 7.12 -24.06
C PHE A 796 2.59 7.04 -25.27
N ASP A 797 1.32 7.44 -25.15
CA ASP A 797 0.47 7.55 -26.33
C ASP A 797 0.83 8.82 -27.12
N PHE A 798 1.14 9.91 -26.41
CA PHE A 798 1.56 11.16 -27.03
C PHE A 798 2.98 11.10 -27.64
N ALA A 799 3.93 10.46 -26.94
CA ALA A 799 5.30 10.29 -27.42
C ALA A 799 5.36 9.52 -28.75
N TYR A 800 4.37 8.64 -29.02
CA TYR A 800 4.24 7.94 -30.29
C TYR A 800 4.02 8.86 -31.49
N LEU A 801 3.51 10.08 -31.27
CA LEU A 801 3.31 11.11 -32.29
C LEU A 801 4.60 11.92 -32.60
N ASN A 802 5.67 11.73 -31.82
CA ASN A 802 6.93 12.46 -31.93
C ASN A 802 6.78 13.99 -31.85
N ARG A 803 6.10 14.47 -30.80
CA ARG A 803 5.79 15.89 -30.55
C ARG A 803 6.28 16.35 -29.17
N PRO A 804 6.50 17.65 -28.95
CA PRO A 804 7.05 18.15 -27.69
C PRO A 804 6.25 17.72 -26.46
N ILE A 805 6.98 17.24 -25.45
CA ILE A 805 6.46 16.88 -24.12
C ILE A 805 7.19 17.72 -23.07
N MET A 806 6.47 18.10 -22.01
CA MET A 806 7.03 18.72 -20.81
C MET A 806 6.43 18.07 -19.56
N TYR A 807 7.24 17.91 -18.51
CA TYR A 807 6.80 17.42 -17.21
C TYR A 807 6.73 18.56 -16.19
N PHE A 808 5.57 18.77 -15.58
CA PHE A 808 5.38 19.70 -14.47
C PHE A 808 4.89 18.95 -13.23
N VAL A 809 5.79 18.80 -12.25
CA VAL A 809 5.56 18.02 -11.02
C VAL A 809 5.63 18.95 -9.80
N PRO A 810 4.59 19.76 -9.53
CA PRO A 810 4.64 20.85 -8.54
C PRO A 810 4.86 20.40 -7.09
N ASP A 811 4.67 19.12 -6.80
CA ASP A 811 4.75 18.48 -5.49
C ASP A 811 5.73 17.30 -5.47
N TYR A 812 6.82 17.41 -6.22
CA TYR A 812 7.84 16.36 -6.35
C TYR A 812 8.41 15.85 -5.01
N PRO A 813 8.69 16.69 -3.99
CA PRO A 813 9.09 16.21 -2.67
C PRO A 813 8.06 15.30 -2.00
N GLN A 814 6.78 15.66 -2.08
CA GLN A 814 5.67 14.84 -1.56
C GLN A 814 5.58 13.51 -2.32
N PHE A 815 5.71 13.53 -3.65
CA PHE A 815 5.80 12.33 -4.47
C PHE A 815 6.93 11.40 -4.00
N LYS A 816 8.17 11.90 -3.91
CA LYS A 816 9.33 11.13 -3.44
C LYS A 816 9.14 10.58 -2.03
N SER A 817 8.39 11.28 -1.17
CA SER A 817 8.11 10.84 0.19
C SER A 817 7.05 9.72 0.33
N GLY A 818 6.49 9.21 -0.78
CA GLY A 818 5.52 8.11 -0.74
C GLY A 818 4.09 8.52 -0.43
N MET A 819 3.74 9.80 -0.61
CA MET A 819 2.37 10.29 -0.45
C MET A 819 1.44 9.92 -1.62
N ASN A 820 1.99 9.37 -2.71
CA ASN A 820 1.25 8.83 -3.86
C ASN A 820 1.28 7.28 -3.86
N HIS A 821 0.67 6.64 -4.87
CA HIS A 821 0.65 5.18 -5.00
C HIS A 821 2.04 4.55 -5.10
N TYR A 822 2.97 5.29 -5.68
CA TYR A 822 4.37 4.99 -5.82
C TYR A 822 5.16 6.30 -5.61
N ARG A 823 6.48 6.18 -5.50
CA ARG A 823 7.39 7.31 -5.25
C ARG A 823 8.59 7.37 -6.18
N ASP A 824 8.71 6.37 -7.06
CA ASP A 824 9.83 6.19 -7.97
C ASP A 824 9.27 5.79 -9.35
N LEU A 825 10.01 6.14 -10.40
CA LEU A 825 9.73 5.77 -11.79
C LEU A 825 10.84 4.84 -12.27
N ASP A 826 10.49 3.82 -13.03
CA ASP A 826 11.45 2.96 -13.73
C ASP A 826 11.98 3.62 -15.03
N LEU A 827 11.22 4.57 -15.60
CA LEU A 827 11.75 5.54 -16.58
C LEU A 827 11.91 6.89 -15.88
N PRO A 828 13.13 7.26 -15.46
CA PRO A 828 13.35 8.52 -14.76
C PRO A 828 13.22 9.71 -15.73
N PHE A 829 12.89 10.89 -15.20
CA PHE A 829 12.59 12.08 -16.01
C PHE A 829 13.74 12.54 -16.90
N ASP A 830 14.98 12.31 -16.49
CA ASP A 830 16.19 12.62 -17.26
C ASP A 830 16.39 11.72 -18.48
N GLU A 831 15.80 10.52 -18.47
CA GLU A 831 15.74 9.59 -19.61
C GLU A 831 14.42 9.70 -20.42
N ALA A 832 13.46 10.47 -19.94
CA ALA A 832 12.13 10.61 -20.53
C ALA A 832 12.10 11.57 -21.75
N PHE A 833 10.91 12.02 -22.14
CA PHE A 833 10.66 12.69 -23.43
C PHE A 833 10.64 14.23 -23.39
N GLY A 834 11.07 14.84 -22.28
CA GLY A 834 11.00 16.28 -22.09
C GLY A 834 11.64 16.76 -20.79
N HIS A 835 11.75 18.08 -20.63
CA HIS A 835 12.24 18.72 -19.40
C HIS A 835 11.24 18.55 -18.25
N MET A 836 11.76 18.43 -17.02
CA MET A 836 10.96 18.37 -15.80
C MET A 836 11.12 19.61 -14.94
N PHE A 837 10.00 20.17 -14.51
CA PHE A 837 9.93 21.37 -13.69
C PHE A 837 9.10 21.13 -12.43
N THR A 838 9.55 21.70 -11.32
CA THR A 838 8.77 21.86 -10.08
C THR A 838 8.34 23.30 -9.87
N ASP A 839 9.04 24.25 -10.48
CA ASP A 839 8.76 25.68 -10.45
C ASP A 839 7.79 26.09 -11.55
N ALA A 840 6.72 26.79 -11.17
CA ALA A 840 5.64 27.17 -12.06
C ALA A 840 6.08 28.16 -13.16
N HIS A 841 6.93 29.14 -12.83
CA HIS A 841 7.36 30.15 -13.79
C HIS A 841 8.30 29.55 -14.84
N LYS A 842 9.25 28.71 -14.42
CA LYS A 842 10.14 28.01 -15.36
C LYS A 842 9.38 27.05 -16.28
N ALA A 843 8.35 26.38 -15.75
CA ALA A 843 7.46 25.56 -16.57
C ALA A 843 6.72 26.41 -17.63
N ALA A 844 6.24 27.59 -17.26
CA ALA A 844 5.60 28.53 -18.17
C ALA A 844 6.57 29.07 -19.25
N GLU A 845 7.81 29.40 -18.88
CA GLU A 845 8.87 29.80 -19.82
C GLU A 845 9.18 28.69 -20.83
N CYS A 846 9.37 27.45 -20.38
CA CYS A 846 9.62 26.32 -21.27
C CYS A 846 8.44 26.10 -22.24
N LEU A 847 7.20 26.23 -21.78
CA LEU A 847 6.04 26.13 -22.66
C LEU A 847 6.02 27.25 -23.71
N CYS A 848 6.43 28.46 -23.35
CA CYS A 848 6.59 29.55 -24.31
C CYS A 848 7.68 29.26 -25.36
N GLU A 849 8.80 28.66 -24.95
CA GLU A 849 9.87 28.24 -25.85
C GLU A 849 9.41 27.14 -26.82
N ILE A 850 8.57 26.21 -26.36
CA ILE A 850 7.92 25.19 -27.21
C ILE A 850 7.05 25.85 -28.30
N VAL A 851 6.32 26.91 -27.95
CA VAL A 851 5.53 27.67 -28.93
C VAL A 851 6.44 28.42 -29.90
N ASP A 852 7.52 29.03 -29.41
CA ASP A 852 8.45 29.83 -30.24
C ASP A 852 9.23 28.99 -31.26
N ARG A 853 9.46 27.70 -30.98
CA ARG A 853 10.06 26.75 -31.91
C ARG A 853 9.05 26.03 -32.81
N ASP A 854 7.83 26.58 -32.94
CA ASP A 854 6.72 26.02 -33.70
C ASP A 854 6.47 24.53 -33.40
N PHE A 855 6.54 24.18 -32.11
CA PHE A 855 6.28 22.83 -31.63
C PHE A 855 7.21 21.76 -32.23
N VAL A 856 8.40 22.14 -32.68
CA VAL A 856 9.45 21.19 -33.03
C VAL A 856 10.07 20.66 -31.73
N PRO A 857 10.11 19.34 -31.48
CA PRO A 857 10.79 18.79 -30.31
C PRO A 857 12.29 19.04 -30.40
N GLU A 858 12.95 19.28 -29.26
CA GLU A 858 14.42 19.32 -29.22
C GLU A 858 14.97 17.97 -29.70
N GLN A 859 16.10 18.02 -30.42
CA GLN A 859 16.67 16.86 -31.10
C GLN A 859 16.81 15.63 -30.18
N ILE A 860 17.30 15.81 -28.95
CA ILE A 860 17.46 14.72 -28.00
C ILE A 860 16.13 14.04 -27.64
N TYR A 861 15.04 14.79 -27.52
CA TYR A 861 13.73 14.24 -27.20
C TYR A 861 13.05 13.63 -28.42
N ALA A 862 13.24 14.21 -29.61
CA ALA A 862 12.80 13.64 -30.87
C ALA A 862 13.42 12.25 -31.09
N GLU A 863 14.75 12.16 -30.97
CA GLU A 863 15.49 10.90 -31.10
C GLU A 863 15.04 9.87 -30.06
N ARG A 864 14.76 10.28 -28.82
CA ARG A 864 14.23 9.38 -27.78
C ARG A 864 12.85 8.84 -28.14
N MET A 865 11.93 9.69 -28.60
CA MET A 865 10.58 9.29 -28.98
C MET A 865 10.58 8.36 -30.20
N GLU A 866 11.39 8.67 -31.22
CA GLU A 866 11.54 7.85 -32.43
C GLU A 866 12.07 6.45 -32.12
N ASN A 867 13.07 6.35 -31.24
CA ASN A 867 13.72 5.08 -30.90
C ASN A 867 13.06 4.34 -29.73
N PHE A 868 11.99 4.89 -29.13
CA PHE A 868 11.36 4.27 -27.97
C PHE A 868 10.58 3.01 -28.34
N TYR A 869 9.84 3.03 -29.45
CA TYR A 869 8.93 1.95 -29.83
C TYR A 869 9.60 0.93 -30.74
N PHE A 870 9.05 -0.29 -30.78
CA PHE A 870 9.33 -1.18 -31.92
C PHE A 870 8.74 -0.60 -33.21
N ASP A 871 9.27 -1.05 -34.35
CA ASP A 871 8.73 -0.67 -35.65
C ASP A 871 7.41 -1.42 -35.90
N PHE A 872 6.28 -0.73 -35.74
CA PHE A 872 4.95 -1.29 -35.92
C PHE A 872 4.49 -1.13 -37.37
N ASP A 873 3.97 -2.20 -37.95
CA ASP A 873 3.34 -2.22 -39.28
C ASP A 873 1.88 -1.70 -39.27
N GLY A 874 1.42 -1.16 -38.13
CA GLY A 874 0.03 -0.74 -37.90
C GLY A 874 -0.96 -1.90 -37.73
N ASN A 875 -0.47 -3.11 -37.41
CA ASN A 875 -1.28 -4.31 -37.21
C ASN A 875 -0.91 -5.04 -35.90
N CYS A 876 -0.65 -4.30 -34.82
CA CYS A 876 -0.32 -4.82 -33.50
C CYS A 876 -1.29 -5.91 -33.01
N ALA A 877 -2.60 -5.68 -33.13
CA ALA A 877 -3.62 -6.64 -32.68
C ALA A 877 -3.58 -7.95 -33.48
N GLU A 878 -3.37 -7.86 -34.79
CA GLU A 878 -3.29 -9.03 -35.67
C GLU A 878 -1.98 -9.81 -35.48
N ASN A 879 -0.88 -9.11 -35.21
CA ASN A 879 0.40 -9.72 -34.90
C ASN A 879 0.35 -10.49 -33.57
N LEU A 880 -0.35 -9.96 -32.56
CA LEU A 880 -0.60 -10.70 -31.31
C LEU A 880 -1.42 -11.95 -31.54
N TYR A 881 -2.50 -11.86 -32.32
CA TYR A 881 -3.34 -13.02 -32.66
C TYR A 881 -2.52 -14.14 -33.30
N LYS A 882 -1.74 -13.81 -34.35
CA LYS A 882 -0.88 -14.78 -35.05
C LYS A 882 0.12 -15.43 -34.12
N PHE A 883 0.78 -14.63 -33.26
CA PHE A 883 1.73 -15.13 -32.27
C PHE A 883 1.07 -16.17 -31.35
N VAL A 884 -0.08 -15.83 -30.75
CA VAL A 884 -0.76 -16.72 -29.79
C VAL A 884 -1.25 -18.01 -30.46
N VAL A 885 -1.79 -17.93 -31.67
CA VAL A 885 -2.26 -19.12 -32.43
C VAL A 885 -1.09 -20.02 -32.83
N GLU A 886 0.03 -19.46 -33.26
CA GLU A 886 1.24 -20.23 -33.58
C GLU A 886 1.80 -20.92 -32.33
N GLN A 887 1.82 -20.20 -31.21
CA GLN A 887 2.22 -20.74 -29.92
C GLN A 887 1.34 -21.92 -29.49
N ASP A 888 0.01 -21.80 -29.63
CA ASP A 888 -0.94 -22.88 -29.35
C ASP A 888 -0.75 -24.09 -30.26
N LYS A 889 -0.42 -23.89 -31.55
CA LYS A 889 -0.09 -24.99 -32.48
C LYS A 889 1.15 -25.76 -32.00
N LEU A 890 2.20 -25.06 -31.59
CA LEU A 890 3.41 -25.68 -31.06
C LEU A 890 3.13 -26.49 -29.78
N PHE A 891 2.20 -26.03 -28.94
CA PHE A 891 1.83 -26.74 -27.70
C PHE A 891 0.82 -27.88 -27.89
N SER A 892 0.08 -27.90 -29.00
CA SER A 892 -0.93 -28.92 -29.30
C SER A 892 -0.45 -30.01 -30.27
N GLN A 893 0.62 -29.77 -31.04
CA GLN A 893 1.21 -30.73 -31.96
C GLN A 893 2.23 -31.70 -31.31
N GLN A 894 2.40 -31.67 -29.98
CA GLN A 894 3.31 -32.56 -29.23
C GLN A 894 2.60 -33.22 -28.05
#